data_AF-A0A662WEE4-F1
#
_entry.id   AF-A0A662WEE4-F1
#
_cell.length_a   1.000
_cell.length_b   1.000
_cell.length_c   1.000
_cell.angle_alpha   90.00
_cell.angle_beta   90.00
_cell.angle_gamma   90.00
#
_symmetry.space_group_name_H-M   'P 1'
#
loop_
_entity.id
_entity.type
_entity.pdbx_description
1 polymer ?
#
loop_
_entity_poly.entity_id
_entity_poly.type
_entity_poly.pdbx_seq_one_letter_code
_entity_poly.pdbx_strand_id
1 'polypeptide(L)'
;MAVVEGWLLDADYVTENGKAVIRLWCKDDRGIFVAYDRSFQPYFYALKEEGVTAEDIMSIKIQKRKEVISPAGVEETVAKNLGKEVEVFKIYAKHPQHVPKLREAVGELLEVREADIPFAYRYLIDKDLACMDGVVIEGIERNDMLRSYEIKAVERRPKEDYPELTTLAFDCEMLSAIGMPDPEKDPIIVISVKSGDFEDIINGNEREVIRKFVKYIKEIDPDIIVGYNQDNFDWPYIKKRAEKLGVKLDIGRDRSNLVIRGGRPKIAGRLNVDLYDIAMRSIDVKIKKLENVAEYLGTKVELADIEAKDIYKHWTRGDREAVLKYARQDILNTYFIAEELLPMHYELSRMIRIPLDDVTRCGRGKQVEWLLMSEAYRLSELAPNPREIGESYEGAFVLEPARGLHENVICLDFACHPEDTIVTVKGKGKIRISEVKEGDYVLGKNGWHRVKKVWVYDYDGILIDVNGLKCTPNHKIPIFKRNCNQNFVKDKVAIAIAQGKVNGKVIRCKIFDEVSEIEKNNINSEDILKGELAGILLAEGLLKRGAKYFDKSSKERISHQHRVEISINSNEKEFKERIKYIFKKLWNVELHEIKHKNGITLSTAKKEIYHHVAKLLDEIEELDARSVLRGFFEGDGSVNLARRTIVFNTKSRDKLKIVAELLDKLGIGYSWHELKGNKSMCIIEIAKRDDIVKFATLVGAISNDKSEKIKRILEEKTFKISGGFYNTEDIKVSTSHYRGKVYDLTLEGEPYYFANGILTHNSMYPSIMISFNISPDTLVLGKCEDCNIAPEVGHKFRKEPDGFFKRILRMLIEKRREIKKIMKKLDRESNEYRLLDIKQATLKVLTNSFYGYTGWSLARWYCRECAEATTAWGRHFIKKSARIAGELGLEVLYGDTDSIFVKKSGLNLEELKKEVKKLIGKLREEMPIQIEIDEYYNAIFFVEKKRYAGLTADGRIIVKGLEVRRGDWCELAKRVQRNVIEIILKDRNPEKAVNYVRKVIEEIKGGKVPIEDYIIYKGLTRKPSKYESVQAHVKAAMKAAKKGIVYTIGSKVGFVILKGAGSIGDRAFPSDLIEDFDGDSIVDVDGNRYKLDKDYYIDNQVIPVVMRILERFGYNESQIKGREQKTLDAFW
;
A
#
# COMPACT_ATOMS: atom_id res chain seq x y z
N MET A 1 2.05 -27.50 -44.77
CA MET A 1 1.97 -27.02 -43.38
C MET A 1 1.39 -25.62 -43.41
N ALA A 2 0.63 -25.26 -42.38
CA ALA A 2 0.23 -23.89 -42.10
C ALA A 2 1.01 -23.37 -40.89
N VAL A 3 1.35 -22.09 -40.90
CA VAL A 3 1.79 -21.35 -39.72
C VAL A 3 0.69 -20.35 -39.41
N VAL A 4 0.20 -20.34 -38.18
CA VAL A 4 -0.93 -19.51 -37.76
C VAL A 4 -0.57 -18.79 -36.47
N GLU A 5 -0.60 -17.46 -36.50
CA GLU A 5 -0.46 -16.61 -35.33
C GLU A 5 -1.83 -16.13 -34.86
N GLY A 6 -2.04 -16.07 -33.55
CA GLY A 6 -3.27 -15.59 -32.93
C GLY A 6 -3.07 -15.28 -31.45
N TRP A 7 -4.16 -15.27 -30.70
CA TRP A 7 -4.17 -15.22 -29.24
C TRP A 7 -4.76 -16.51 -28.67
N LEU A 8 -4.16 -17.02 -27.59
CA LEU A 8 -4.67 -18.17 -26.86
C LEU A 8 -5.74 -17.73 -25.85
N LEU A 9 -6.93 -18.33 -25.87
CA LEU A 9 -8.05 -17.96 -24.98
C LEU A 9 -8.25 -18.97 -23.85
N ASP A 10 -8.33 -20.26 -24.19
CA ASP A 10 -8.58 -21.36 -23.26
C ASP A 10 -7.78 -22.62 -23.68
N ALA A 11 -7.56 -23.53 -22.75
CA ALA A 11 -6.89 -24.80 -23.01
C ALA A 11 -7.57 -25.94 -22.24
N ASP A 12 -8.01 -26.98 -22.95
CA ASP A 12 -8.63 -28.17 -22.38
C ASP A 12 -7.99 -29.46 -22.90
N TYR A 13 -8.59 -30.61 -22.58
CA TYR A 13 -8.26 -31.86 -23.27
C TYR A 13 -9.50 -32.72 -23.49
N VAL A 14 -9.47 -33.50 -24.57
CA VAL A 14 -10.45 -34.57 -24.87
C VAL A 14 -9.76 -35.94 -24.83
N THR A 15 -10.55 -37.02 -24.86
CA THR A 15 -10.03 -38.39 -24.95
C THR A 15 -10.47 -39.00 -26.29
N GLU A 16 -9.51 -39.30 -27.15
CA GLU A 16 -9.71 -39.94 -28.47
C GLU A 16 -9.01 -41.31 -28.47
N ASN A 17 -9.73 -42.37 -28.84
CA ASN A 17 -9.17 -43.73 -28.94
C ASN A 17 -8.36 -44.17 -27.69
N GLY A 18 -8.79 -43.74 -26.50
CA GLY A 18 -8.14 -44.02 -25.21
C GLY A 18 -6.94 -43.13 -24.86
N LYS A 19 -6.49 -42.25 -25.76
CA LYS A 19 -5.42 -41.27 -25.51
C LYS A 19 -6.01 -39.89 -25.19
N ALA A 20 -5.31 -39.12 -24.36
CA ALA A 20 -5.66 -37.72 -24.15
C ALA A 20 -5.09 -36.85 -25.28
N VAL A 21 -5.83 -35.81 -25.63
CA VAL A 21 -5.47 -34.85 -26.69
C VAL A 21 -5.69 -33.45 -26.14
N ILE A 22 -4.62 -32.65 -26.08
CA ILE A 22 -4.71 -31.23 -25.71
C ILE A 22 -5.47 -30.48 -26.79
N ARG A 23 -6.35 -29.55 -26.40
CA ARG A 23 -6.96 -28.57 -27.30
C ARG A 23 -6.61 -27.17 -26.85
N LEU A 24 -6.02 -26.38 -27.74
CA LEU A 24 -5.84 -24.94 -27.57
C LEU A 24 -6.95 -24.22 -28.34
N TRP A 25 -7.72 -23.39 -27.65
CA TRP A 25 -8.76 -22.54 -28.23
C TRP A 25 -8.18 -21.16 -28.50
N CYS A 26 -8.05 -20.80 -29.77
CA CYS A 26 -7.33 -19.61 -30.22
C CYS A 26 -8.18 -18.73 -31.13
N LYS A 27 -7.87 -17.42 -31.18
CA LYS A 27 -8.46 -16.45 -32.11
C LYS A 27 -7.39 -15.82 -32.98
N ASP A 28 -7.63 -15.70 -34.28
CA ASP A 28 -6.90 -14.78 -35.17
C ASP A 28 -7.90 -13.85 -35.87
N ASP A 29 -7.43 -13.02 -36.81
CA ASP A 29 -8.24 -12.03 -37.52
C ASP A 29 -9.34 -12.67 -38.42
N ARG A 30 -9.27 -13.98 -38.66
CA ARG A 30 -10.29 -14.80 -39.34
C ARG A 30 -11.24 -15.49 -38.34
N GLY A 31 -11.23 -15.04 -37.08
CA GLY A 31 -12.03 -15.61 -36.00
C GLY A 31 -11.38 -16.80 -35.31
N ILE A 32 -12.21 -17.68 -34.74
CA ILE A 32 -11.77 -18.72 -33.82
C ILE A 32 -11.28 -19.98 -34.54
N PHE A 33 -10.30 -20.65 -33.94
CA PHE A 33 -9.79 -21.94 -34.36
C PHE A 33 -9.39 -22.81 -33.16
N VAL A 34 -9.22 -24.11 -33.39
CA VAL A 34 -8.78 -25.06 -32.37
C VAL A 34 -7.55 -25.85 -32.85
N ALA A 35 -6.50 -25.88 -32.04
CA ALA A 35 -5.27 -26.60 -32.35
C ALA A 35 -5.07 -27.79 -31.39
N TYR A 36 -4.73 -28.95 -31.93
CA TYR A 36 -4.67 -30.21 -31.21
C TYR A 36 -3.23 -30.73 -31.07
N ASP A 37 -2.83 -31.14 -29.87
CA ASP A 37 -1.57 -31.88 -29.63
C ASP A 37 -1.87 -33.29 -29.06
N ARG A 38 -1.40 -34.32 -29.77
CA ARG A 38 -1.49 -35.75 -29.42
C ARG A 38 -0.16 -36.36 -28.97
N SER A 39 0.91 -35.56 -28.94
CA SER A 39 2.26 -35.95 -28.53
C SER A 39 2.49 -35.77 -27.03
N PHE A 40 1.80 -34.80 -26.40
CA PHE A 40 2.02 -34.47 -25.00
C PHE A 40 1.60 -35.60 -24.06
N GLN A 41 2.53 -36.03 -23.20
CA GLN A 41 2.30 -37.10 -22.24
C GLN A 41 2.09 -36.55 -20.83
N PRO A 42 1.05 -37.00 -20.09
CA PRO A 42 0.90 -36.67 -18.68
C PRO A 42 2.05 -37.31 -17.88
N TYR A 43 2.65 -36.54 -16.98
CA TYR A 43 3.68 -37.03 -16.07
C TYR A 43 3.56 -36.40 -14.68
N PHE A 44 4.33 -36.93 -13.74
CA PHE A 44 4.61 -36.34 -12.44
C PHE A 44 6.06 -36.65 -12.04
N TYR A 45 6.54 -36.09 -10.93
CA TYR A 45 7.87 -36.39 -10.40
C TYR A 45 7.79 -37.21 -9.11
N ALA A 46 8.83 -37.97 -8.79
CA ALA A 46 9.11 -38.50 -7.47
C ALA A 46 10.57 -38.24 -7.11
N LEU A 47 10.84 -37.85 -5.86
CA LEU A 47 12.23 -37.74 -5.38
C LEU A 47 12.88 -39.12 -5.39
N LYS A 48 14.14 -39.22 -5.80
CA LYS A 48 14.89 -40.49 -5.81
C LYS A 48 15.50 -40.75 -4.44
N GLU A 49 15.37 -41.99 -3.97
CA GLU A 49 15.93 -42.47 -2.70
C GLU A 49 16.82 -43.70 -2.95
N GLU A 50 17.77 -43.99 -2.05
CA GLU A 50 18.70 -45.11 -2.21
C GLU A 50 17.96 -46.45 -2.19
N GLY A 51 18.20 -47.29 -3.20
CA GLY A 51 17.63 -48.63 -3.29
C GLY A 51 16.32 -48.76 -4.11
N VAL A 52 15.76 -47.66 -4.62
CA VAL A 52 14.63 -47.71 -5.57
C VAL A 52 15.12 -47.35 -6.97
N THR A 53 14.78 -48.17 -7.97
CA THR A 53 15.17 -47.98 -9.37
C THR A 53 14.00 -47.55 -10.26
N ALA A 54 14.31 -47.07 -11.47
CA ALA A 54 13.30 -46.85 -12.51
C ALA A 54 12.54 -48.15 -12.90
N GLU A 55 13.18 -49.31 -12.73
CA GLU A 55 12.63 -50.64 -13.06
C GLU A 55 11.57 -51.08 -12.04
N ASP A 56 11.80 -50.82 -10.76
CA ASP A 56 10.83 -51.05 -9.68
C ASP A 56 9.55 -50.23 -9.92
N ILE A 57 9.70 -48.95 -10.27
CA ILE A 57 8.59 -48.06 -10.59
C ILE A 57 7.85 -48.56 -11.85
N MET A 58 8.58 -48.96 -12.90
CA MET A 58 7.99 -49.52 -14.13
C MET A 58 7.26 -50.86 -13.89
N SER A 59 7.59 -51.60 -12.83
CA SER A 59 6.91 -52.86 -12.48
C SER A 59 5.47 -52.68 -12.00
N ILE A 60 5.12 -51.47 -11.50
CA ILE A 60 3.84 -51.16 -10.84
C ILE A 60 2.64 -51.41 -11.77
N LYS A 61 1.73 -52.27 -11.32
CA LYS A 61 0.50 -52.66 -12.03
C LYS A 61 -0.71 -52.59 -11.10
N ILE A 62 -1.58 -51.62 -11.34
CA ILE A 62 -2.80 -51.38 -10.56
C ILE A 62 -3.97 -51.99 -11.32
N GLN A 63 -4.53 -53.09 -10.81
CA GLN A 63 -5.68 -53.78 -11.41
C GLN A 63 -6.98 -53.01 -11.15
N LYS A 64 -7.75 -52.74 -12.22
CA LYS A 64 -9.13 -52.24 -12.14
C LYS A 64 -10.09 -53.21 -12.83
N ARG A 65 -11.40 -53.02 -12.60
CA ARG A 65 -12.49 -53.84 -13.16
C ARG A 65 -12.57 -53.88 -14.71
N LYS A 66 -11.83 -53.03 -15.43
CA LYS A 66 -11.86 -52.94 -16.91
C LYS A 66 -10.48 -52.70 -17.56
N GLU A 67 -9.43 -52.51 -16.78
CA GLU A 67 -8.12 -52.05 -17.27
C GLU A 67 -7.01 -52.40 -16.27
N VAL A 68 -5.76 -52.46 -16.75
CA VAL A 68 -4.56 -52.48 -15.89
C VAL A 68 -3.84 -51.15 -16.08
N ILE A 69 -3.69 -50.39 -14.99
CA ILE A 69 -2.98 -49.11 -15.00
C ILE A 69 -1.51 -49.39 -14.64
N SER A 70 -0.60 -48.93 -15.49
CA SER A 70 0.85 -48.95 -15.26
C SER A 70 1.44 -47.60 -15.73
N PRO A 71 2.69 -47.27 -15.35
CA PRO A 71 3.46 -46.23 -16.02
C PRO A 71 3.54 -46.46 -17.55
N ALA A 72 3.81 -45.37 -18.27
CA ALA A 72 4.15 -45.37 -19.70
C ALA A 72 5.67 -45.36 -19.92
N GLY A 73 6.43 -44.81 -18.97
CA GLY A 73 7.88 -44.71 -18.97
C GLY A 73 8.35 -44.01 -17.69
N VAL A 74 9.62 -44.17 -17.35
CA VAL A 74 10.30 -43.48 -16.24
C VAL A 74 11.63 -42.95 -16.75
N GLU A 75 11.97 -41.72 -16.39
CA GLU A 75 13.17 -40.99 -16.80
C GLU A 75 13.87 -40.46 -15.55
N GLU A 76 15.16 -40.75 -15.38
CA GLU A 76 15.98 -40.17 -14.31
C GLU A 76 16.54 -38.82 -14.74
N THR A 77 16.41 -37.81 -13.89
CA THR A 77 16.85 -36.44 -14.19
C THR A 77 17.17 -35.66 -12.91
N VAL A 78 17.77 -34.48 -13.06
CA VAL A 78 18.09 -33.58 -11.94
C VAL A 78 17.18 -32.37 -12.00
N ALA A 79 16.61 -31.99 -10.85
CA ALA A 79 15.79 -30.80 -10.68
C ALA A 79 16.15 -30.06 -9.40
N LYS A 80 15.61 -28.86 -9.19
CA LYS A 80 15.81 -28.08 -7.96
C LYS A 80 14.64 -28.24 -7.01
N ASN A 81 14.93 -28.46 -5.73
CA ASN A 81 13.97 -28.52 -4.64
C ASN A 81 14.40 -27.52 -3.57
N LEU A 82 13.70 -26.39 -3.47
CA LEU A 82 14.02 -25.26 -2.59
C LEU A 82 15.47 -24.78 -2.78
N GLY A 83 15.82 -24.49 -4.03
CA GLY A 83 17.14 -24.02 -4.46
C GLY A 83 18.29 -25.04 -4.41
N LYS A 84 18.07 -26.27 -3.95
CA LYS A 84 19.07 -27.37 -3.95
C LYS A 84 18.83 -28.31 -5.13
N GLU A 85 19.89 -28.79 -5.77
CA GLU A 85 19.79 -29.83 -6.80
C GLU A 85 19.52 -31.21 -6.15
N VAL A 86 18.61 -31.97 -6.75
CA VAL A 86 18.18 -33.31 -6.32
C VAL A 86 17.92 -34.21 -7.54
N GLU A 87 18.23 -35.49 -7.42
CA GLU A 87 17.83 -36.49 -8.42
C GLU A 87 16.35 -36.85 -8.25
N VAL A 88 15.65 -37.00 -9.38
CA VAL A 88 14.22 -37.32 -9.44
C VAL A 88 13.91 -38.29 -10.56
N PHE A 89 12.89 -39.12 -10.34
CA PHE A 89 12.20 -39.86 -11.39
C PHE A 89 11.08 -39.00 -11.97
N LYS A 90 11.09 -38.80 -13.28
CA LYS A 90 9.96 -38.25 -14.04
C LYS A 90 9.14 -39.41 -14.59
N ILE A 91 7.92 -39.55 -14.12
CA ILE A 91 7.09 -40.75 -14.29
C ILE A 91 5.92 -40.43 -15.22
N TYR A 92 5.95 -41.01 -16.41
CA TYR A 92 4.95 -40.78 -17.46
C TYR A 92 3.75 -41.73 -17.30
N ALA A 93 2.56 -41.23 -17.61
CA ALA A 93 1.29 -41.94 -17.50
C ALA A 93 0.58 -42.02 -18.86
N LYS A 94 -0.07 -43.15 -19.15
CA LYS A 94 -0.75 -43.38 -20.44
C LYS A 94 -1.96 -42.46 -20.68
N HIS A 95 -2.54 -41.89 -19.63
CA HIS A 95 -3.69 -40.98 -19.67
C HIS A 95 -3.72 -40.12 -18.38
N PRO A 96 -4.22 -38.86 -18.39
CA PRO A 96 -4.28 -38.00 -17.20
C PRO A 96 -5.03 -38.63 -16.02
N GLN A 97 -6.08 -39.40 -16.30
CA GLN A 97 -6.88 -40.07 -15.27
C GLN A 97 -6.14 -41.24 -14.57
N HIS A 98 -4.96 -41.63 -15.08
CA HIS A 98 -4.10 -42.62 -14.42
C HIS A 98 -3.15 -41.97 -13.41
N VAL A 99 -2.77 -40.69 -13.57
CA VAL A 99 -1.87 -39.99 -12.65
C VAL A 99 -2.36 -40.04 -11.19
N PRO A 100 -3.66 -39.82 -10.87
CA PRO A 100 -4.16 -39.93 -9.50
C PRO A 100 -4.03 -41.32 -8.85
N LYS A 101 -3.80 -42.39 -9.63
CA LYS A 101 -3.60 -43.76 -9.13
C LYS A 101 -2.14 -44.21 -9.18
N LEU A 102 -1.39 -43.82 -10.22
CA LEU A 102 0.06 -44.05 -10.26
C LEU A 102 0.78 -43.30 -9.14
N ARG A 103 0.37 -42.06 -8.83
CA ARG A 103 0.92 -41.29 -7.70
C ARG A 103 0.61 -41.91 -6.33
N GLU A 104 -0.42 -42.74 -6.25
CA GLU A 104 -0.86 -43.39 -5.01
C GLU A 104 0.07 -44.57 -4.72
N ALA A 105 0.28 -45.46 -5.71
CA ALA A 105 1.21 -46.58 -5.60
C ALA A 105 2.70 -46.14 -5.56
N VAL A 106 3.10 -45.11 -6.33
CA VAL A 106 4.47 -44.56 -6.21
C VAL A 106 4.67 -43.84 -4.87
N GLY A 107 3.61 -43.25 -4.31
CA GLY A 107 3.64 -42.61 -2.99
C GLY A 107 3.78 -43.60 -1.81
N GLU A 108 3.68 -44.90 -2.05
CA GLU A 108 4.04 -45.95 -1.08
C GLU A 108 5.56 -46.22 -1.05
N LEU A 109 6.31 -45.73 -2.07
CA LEU A 109 7.75 -45.97 -2.23
C LEU A 109 8.60 -44.70 -2.13
N LEU A 110 8.14 -43.56 -2.65
CA LEU A 110 8.93 -42.34 -2.86
C LEU A 110 8.10 -41.06 -2.68
N GLU A 111 8.74 -39.96 -2.28
CA GLU A 111 8.03 -38.67 -2.15
C GLU A 111 7.65 -38.06 -3.52
N VAL A 112 6.38 -38.20 -3.89
CA VAL A 112 5.80 -37.65 -5.13
C VAL A 112 5.73 -36.11 -5.13
N ARG A 113 5.85 -35.51 -6.32
CA ARG A 113 5.70 -34.08 -6.62
C ARG A 113 4.85 -33.85 -7.87
N GLU A 114 4.16 -32.71 -7.92
CA GLU A 114 3.41 -32.17 -9.08
C GLU A 114 2.25 -33.02 -9.65
N ALA A 115 1.96 -34.18 -9.07
CA ALA A 115 0.95 -35.16 -9.51
C ALA A 115 -0.53 -34.71 -9.32
N ASP A 116 -0.78 -33.42 -9.12
CA ASP A 116 -2.09 -32.79 -8.95
C ASP A 116 -2.33 -31.59 -9.90
N ILE A 117 -1.37 -31.25 -10.77
CA ILE A 117 -1.53 -30.19 -11.77
C ILE A 117 -2.48 -30.68 -12.89
N PRO A 118 -3.55 -29.93 -13.25
CA PRO A 118 -4.45 -30.30 -14.34
C PRO A 118 -3.72 -30.38 -15.69
N PHE A 119 -3.97 -31.43 -16.46
CA PHE A 119 -3.20 -31.76 -17.67
C PHE A 119 -3.09 -30.64 -18.70
N ALA A 120 -4.17 -29.89 -18.94
CA ALA A 120 -4.13 -28.74 -19.86
C ALA A 120 -3.27 -27.59 -19.31
N TYR A 121 -3.28 -27.33 -18.00
CA TYR A 121 -2.43 -26.29 -17.39
C TYR A 121 -0.97 -26.74 -17.26
N ARG A 122 -0.71 -28.05 -17.09
CA ARG A 122 0.63 -28.64 -17.20
C ARG A 122 1.21 -28.35 -18.59
N TYR A 123 0.42 -28.48 -19.66
CA TYR A 123 0.83 -28.12 -21.01
C TYR A 123 1.14 -26.62 -21.17
N LEU A 124 0.31 -25.72 -20.60
CA LEU A 124 0.57 -24.28 -20.62
C LEU A 124 1.90 -23.93 -19.94
N ILE A 125 2.16 -24.51 -18.76
CA ILE A 125 3.42 -24.35 -18.03
C ILE A 125 4.60 -24.88 -18.85
N ASP A 126 4.47 -26.10 -19.40
CA ASP A 126 5.56 -26.80 -20.11
C ASP A 126 6.01 -26.12 -21.40
N LYS A 127 5.08 -25.43 -22.07
CA LYS A 127 5.28 -24.74 -23.35
C LYS A 127 5.45 -23.21 -23.18
N ASP A 128 5.59 -22.72 -21.95
CA ASP A 128 5.63 -21.29 -21.55
C ASP A 128 4.39 -20.45 -21.98
N LEU A 129 3.33 -21.10 -22.47
CA LEU A 129 2.13 -20.46 -23.01
C LEU A 129 1.34 -19.71 -21.92
N ALA A 130 0.55 -18.72 -22.36
CA ALA A 130 -0.36 -17.97 -21.51
C ALA A 130 -1.67 -17.67 -22.24
N CYS A 131 -2.80 -17.89 -21.57
CA CYS A 131 -4.09 -17.37 -22.01
C CYS A 131 -4.08 -15.82 -22.00
N MET A 132 -4.88 -15.22 -22.89
CA MET A 132 -4.89 -13.77 -23.17
C MET A 132 -3.54 -13.22 -23.67
N ASP A 133 -2.71 -14.06 -24.27
CA ASP A 133 -1.43 -13.68 -24.90
C ASP A 133 -1.30 -14.28 -26.31
N GLY A 134 -0.35 -13.77 -27.08
CA GLY A 134 -0.09 -14.23 -28.43
C GLY A 134 0.55 -15.63 -28.50
N VAL A 135 0.17 -16.40 -29.52
CA VAL A 135 0.63 -17.77 -29.77
C VAL A 135 0.86 -17.98 -31.27
N VAL A 136 1.93 -18.68 -31.63
CA VAL A 136 2.19 -19.15 -33.00
C VAL A 136 2.11 -20.67 -33.02
N ILE A 137 1.39 -21.22 -33.98
CA ILE A 137 1.18 -22.65 -34.17
C ILE A 137 1.63 -23.03 -35.57
N GLU A 138 2.63 -23.92 -35.66
CA GLU A 138 2.98 -24.61 -36.89
C GLU A 138 2.26 -25.95 -36.93
N GLY A 139 1.56 -26.25 -38.03
CA GLY A 139 0.73 -27.44 -38.07
C GLY A 139 0.24 -27.90 -39.44
N ILE A 140 -0.64 -28.90 -39.39
CA ILE A 140 -1.36 -29.43 -40.55
C ILE A 140 -2.83 -29.07 -40.36
N GLU A 141 -3.38 -28.26 -41.27
CA GLU A 141 -4.80 -27.89 -41.26
C GLU A 141 -5.69 -29.11 -41.49
N ARG A 142 -6.84 -29.14 -40.79
CA ARG A 142 -7.79 -30.26 -40.77
C ARG A 142 -9.14 -29.81 -41.35
N ASN A 143 -9.82 -30.74 -42.01
CA ASN A 143 -11.16 -30.53 -42.56
C ASN A 143 -12.25 -30.90 -41.53
N ASP A 144 -12.19 -30.26 -40.36
CA ASP A 144 -13.18 -30.43 -39.28
C ASP A 144 -14.26 -29.31 -39.37
N MET A 145 -15.37 -29.42 -38.61
CA MET A 145 -16.46 -28.40 -38.60
C MET A 145 -16.02 -26.99 -38.15
N LEU A 146 -14.86 -26.90 -37.49
CA LEU A 146 -14.18 -25.66 -37.15
C LEU A 146 -12.81 -25.68 -37.80
N ARG A 147 -12.33 -24.51 -38.22
CA ARG A 147 -10.95 -24.31 -38.65
C ARG A 147 -10.01 -24.82 -37.54
N SER A 148 -9.10 -25.71 -37.90
CA SER A 148 -8.35 -26.47 -36.91
C SER A 148 -7.05 -27.04 -37.45
N TYR A 149 -6.12 -27.32 -36.54
CA TYR A 149 -4.73 -27.69 -36.88
C TYR A 149 -4.21 -28.83 -36.00
N GLU A 150 -3.47 -29.77 -36.58
CA GLU A 150 -2.58 -30.66 -35.84
C GLU A 150 -1.27 -29.93 -35.53
N ILE A 151 -0.96 -29.75 -34.25
CA ILE A 151 0.26 -29.08 -33.80
C ILE A 151 1.48 -29.93 -34.18
N LYS A 152 2.48 -29.27 -34.78
CA LYS A 152 3.86 -29.75 -34.97
C LYS A 152 4.83 -28.97 -34.09
N ALA A 153 4.66 -27.65 -34.03
CA ALA A 153 5.29 -26.78 -33.05
C ALA A 153 4.26 -25.76 -32.54
N VAL A 154 4.46 -25.30 -31.30
CA VAL A 154 3.72 -24.18 -30.73
C VAL A 154 4.65 -23.37 -29.84
N GLU A 155 4.58 -22.05 -29.95
CA GLU A 155 5.36 -21.11 -29.15
C GLU A 155 4.50 -19.94 -28.69
N ARG A 156 4.87 -19.34 -27.56
CA ARG A 156 4.30 -18.07 -27.11
C ARG A 156 4.99 -16.92 -27.82
N ARG A 157 4.20 -16.01 -28.38
CA ARG A 157 4.68 -14.77 -28.99
C ARG A 157 4.00 -13.59 -28.27
N PRO A 158 4.62 -13.01 -27.23
CA PRO A 158 3.96 -12.01 -26.40
C PRO A 158 3.43 -10.83 -27.20
N LYS A 159 2.16 -10.49 -26.99
CA LYS A 159 1.48 -9.34 -27.60
C LYS A 159 1.23 -8.27 -26.54
N GLU A 160 1.25 -6.99 -26.91
CA GLU A 160 1.07 -5.89 -25.93
C GLU A 160 -0.41 -5.64 -25.61
N ASP A 161 -1.23 -5.78 -26.65
CA ASP A 161 -2.67 -5.65 -26.74
C ASP A 161 -3.41 -6.94 -26.32
N TYR A 162 -4.72 -6.97 -26.59
CA TYR A 162 -5.63 -8.09 -26.33
C TYR A 162 -6.47 -8.32 -27.58
N PRO A 163 -6.93 -9.55 -27.84
CA PRO A 163 -7.84 -9.81 -28.96
C PRO A 163 -9.15 -9.04 -28.72
N GLU A 164 -9.80 -8.60 -29.80
CA GLU A 164 -11.20 -8.18 -29.71
C GLU A 164 -12.06 -9.40 -29.36
N LEU A 165 -12.83 -9.35 -28.28
CA LEU A 165 -13.59 -10.49 -27.76
C LEU A 165 -15.08 -10.19 -27.74
N THR A 166 -15.84 -10.97 -28.51
CA THR A 166 -17.30 -10.86 -28.55
C THR A 166 -17.86 -11.30 -27.20
N THR A 167 -18.43 -10.36 -26.43
CA THR A 167 -18.95 -10.62 -25.09
C THR A 167 -20.47 -10.63 -25.11
N LEU A 168 -21.07 -11.78 -24.83
CA LEU A 168 -22.52 -11.91 -24.64
C LEU A 168 -22.83 -11.86 -23.14
N ALA A 169 -23.49 -10.80 -22.71
CA ALA A 169 -24.22 -10.83 -21.44
C ALA A 169 -25.56 -11.56 -21.63
N PHE A 170 -26.00 -12.26 -20.58
CA PHE A 170 -27.39 -12.70 -20.46
C PHE A 170 -27.88 -12.63 -19.01
N ASP A 171 -29.20 -12.58 -18.85
CA ASP A 171 -29.93 -12.63 -17.58
C ASP A 171 -31.27 -13.37 -17.77
N CYS A 172 -31.94 -13.85 -16.72
CA CYS A 172 -33.04 -14.81 -16.80
C CYS A 172 -34.15 -14.59 -15.74
N GLU A 173 -35.38 -14.39 -16.20
CA GLU A 173 -36.55 -14.27 -15.32
C GLU A 173 -37.38 -15.55 -15.28
N MET A 174 -37.81 -15.94 -14.08
CA MET A 174 -38.63 -17.14 -13.85
C MET A 174 -39.97 -16.80 -13.21
N LEU A 175 -41.03 -17.49 -13.62
CA LEU A 175 -42.39 -17.29 -13.12
C LEU A 175 -42.61 -18.05 -11.80
N SER A 176 -41.92 -17.63 -10.73
CA SER A 176 -42.12 -18.19 -9.39
C SER A 176 -43.34 -17.58 -8.72
N ALA A 177 -44.33 -18.42 -8.37
CA ALA A 177 -45.55 -17.94 -7.71
C ALA A 177 -45.31 -17.39 -6.29
N ILE A 178 -44.37 -17.99 -5.54
CA ILE A 178 -43.95 -17.54 -4.22
C ILE A 178 -42.47 -17.91 -4.02
N GLY A 179 -41.61 -16.91 -3.90
CA GLY A 179 -40.21 -17.09 -3.47
C GLY A 179 -39.20 -17.33 -4.59
N MET A 180 -38.20 -18.16 -4.30
CA MET A 180 -37.11 -18.45 -5.25
C MET A 180 -37.57 -19.55 -6.19
N PRO A 181 -37.36 -19.40 -7.50
CA PRO A 181 -37.88 -20.33 -8.49
C PRO A 181 -37.27 -21.72 -8.32
N ASP A 182 -38.12 -22.75 -8.38
CA ASP A 182 -37.71 -24.16 -8.38
C ASP A 182 -37.71 -24.69 -9.81
N PRO A 183 -36.54 -25.04 -10.40
CA PRO A 183 -36.49 -25.55 -11.76
C PRO A 183 -37.21 -26.90 -11.96
N GLU A 184 -37.70 -27.57 -10.90
CA GLU A 184 -38.69 -28.63 -11.08
C GLU A 184 -40.03 -28.15 -11.65
N LYS A 185 -40.46 -26.94 -11.30
CA LYS A 185 -41.82 -26.44 -11.47
C LYS A 185 -41.85 -25.19 -12.34
N ASP A 186 -41.24 -24.12 -11.86
CA ASP A 186 -41.43 -22.77 -12.39
C ASP A 186 -40.73 -22.62 -13.76
N PRO A 187 -41.39 -22.00 -14.75
CA PRO A 187 -40.80 -21.82 -16.08
C PRO A 187 -39.96 -20.55 -16.17
N ILE A 188 -38.92 -20.58 -17.01
CA ILE A 188 -38.28 -19.36 -17.51
C ILE A 188 -39.26 -18.65 -18.45
N ILE A 189 -39.52 -17.36 -18.18
CA ILE A 189 -40.43 -16.50 -18.96
C ILE A 189 -39.71 -15.47 -19.81
N VAL A 190 -38.53 -15.01 -19.36
CA VAL A 190 -37.67 -14.08 -20.10
C VAL A 190 -36.23 -14.58 -20.05
N ILE A 191 -35.50 -14.49 -21.16
CA ILE A 191 -34.04 -14.47 -21.17
C ILE A 191 -33.61 -13.18 -21.89
N SER A 192 -33.00 -12.26 -21.15
CA SER A 192 -32.43 -11.04 -21.72
C SER A 192 -31.03 -11.33 -22.24
N VAL A 193 -30.66 -10.75 -23.38
CA VAL A 193 -29.33 -10.89 -23.98
C VAL A 193 -28.80 -9.56 -24.50
N LYS A 194 -27.49 -9.31 -24.34
CA LYS A 194 -26.81 -8.15 -24.92
C LYS A 194 -25.38 -8.48 -25.36
N SER A 195 -24.99 -8.01 -26.55
CA SER A 195 -23.64 -8.14 -27.10
C SER A 195 -23.34 -6.95 -28.00
N GLY A 196 -22.68 -5.92 -27.45
CA GLY A 196 -22.53 -4.62 -28.11
C GLY A 196 -23.89 -3.99 -28.42
N ASP A 197 -24.09 -3.60 -29.69
CA ASP A 197 -25.34 -3.03 -30.19
C ASP A 197 -26.49 -4.05 -30.26
N PHE A 198 -26.21 -5.36 -30.28
CA PHE A 198 -27.26 -6.38 -30.26
C PHE A 198 -27.88 -6.50 -28.87
N GLU A 199 -29.21 -6.49 -28.81
CA GLU A 199 -30.01 -6.58 -27.59
C GLU A 199 -31.36 -7.23 -27.92
N ASP A 200 -31.80 -8.21 -27.12
CA ASP A 200 -33.15 -8.79 -27.22
C ASP A 200 -33.63 -9.29 -25.84
N ILE A 201 -34.94 -9.19 -25.61
CA ILE A 201 -35.61 -9.58 -24.36
C ILE A 201 -36.52 -10.77 -24.67
N ILE A 202 -35.91 -11.95 -24.74
CA ILE A 202 -36.53 -13.16 -25.28
C ILE A 202 -37.67 -13.63 -24.38
N ASN A 203 -38.91 -13.51 -24.85
CA ASN A 203 -40.09 -13.98 -24.15
C ASN A 203 -41.02 -14.80 -25.07
N GLY A 204 -41.91 -15.61 -24.50
CA GLY A 204 -42.83 -16.46 -25.25
C GLY A 204 -43.08 -17.81 -24.56
N ASN A 205 -43.16 -18.90 -25.33
CA ASN A 205 -43.16 -20.25 -24.77
C ASN A 205 -41.76 -20.62 -24.25
N GLU A 206 -41.64 -21.16 -23.04
CA GLU A 206 -40.33 -21.49 -22.43
C GLU A 206 -39.42 -22.34 -23.33
N ARG A 207 -39.97 -23.33 -24.06
CA ARG A 207 -39.19 -24.15 -24.99
C ARG A 207 -38.64 -23.33 -26.16
N GLU A 208 -39.36 -22.31 -26.60
CA GLU A 208 -38.96 -21.39 -27.65
C GLU A 208 -37.97 -20.34 -27.13
N VAL A 209 -38.17 -19.84 -25.91
CA VAL A 209 -37.24 -18.94 -25.21
C VAL A 209 -35.86 -19.58 -25.09
N ILE A 210 -35.76 -20.79 -24.53
CA ILE A 210 -34.47 -21.51 -24.40
C ILE A 210 -33.88 -21.84 -25.78
N ARG A 211 -34.70 -22.24 -26.77
CA ARG A 211 -34.23 -22.50 -28.14
C ARG A 211 -33.68 -21.24 -28.82
N LYS A 212 -34.32 -20.09 -28.64
CA LYS A 212 -33.90 -18.81 -29.21
C LYS A 212 -32.63 -18.28 -28.53
N PHE A 213 -32.47 -18.48 -27.22
CA PHE A 213 -31.20 -18.25 -26.51
C PHE A 213 -30.06 -19.14 -27.03
N VAL A 214 -30.29 -20.45 -27.14
CA VAL A 214 -29.33 -21.41 -27.73
C VAL A 214 -29.01 -21.09 -29.20
N LYS A 215 -29.98 -20.55 -29.95
CA LYS A 215 -29.78 -20.05 -31.33
C LYS A 215 -28.87 -18.83 -31.32
N TYR A 216 -29.12 -17.83 -30.48
CA TYR A 216 -28.30 -16.62 -30.41
C TYR A 216 -26.87 -16.88 -29.96
N ILE A 217 -26.61 -17.80 -29.02
CA ILE A 217 -25.22 -18.19 -28.69
C ILE A 217 -24.50 -18.79 -29.92
N LYS A 218 -25.23 -19.40 -30.87
CA LYS A 218 -24.67 -19.97 -32.10
C LYS A 218 -24.56 -18.97 -33.25
N GLU A 219 -25.37 -17.90 -33.25
CA GLU A 219 -25.38 -16.87 -34.30
C GLU A 219 -24.47 -15.68 -33.98
N ILE A 220 -24.39 -15.29 -32.71
CA ILE A 220 -23.47 -14.25 -32.21
C ILE A 220 -22.05 -14.82 -32.05
N ASP A 221 -21.94 -16.14 -31.82
CA ASP A 221 -20.71 -16.88 -31.51
C ASP A 221 -19.78 -16.15 -30.51
N PRO A 222 -20.23 -15.87 -29.27
CA PRO A 222 -19.46 -15.09 -28.30
C PRO A 222 -18.23 -15.86 -27.78
N ASP A 223 -17.14 -15.12 -27.56
CA ASP A 223 -15.90 -15.60 -26.95
C ASP A 223 -16.00 -15.64 -25.42
N ILE A 224 -16.66 -14.63 -24.85
CA ILE A 224 -16.97 -14.55 -23.41
C ILE A 224 -18.49 -14.56 -23.25
N ILE A 225 -18.99 -15.39 -22.32
CA ILE A 225 -20.37 -15.29 -21.84
C ILE A 225 -20.36 -14.83 -20.38
N VAL A 226 -21.08 -13.75 -20.10
CA VAL A 226 -21.20 -13.12 -18.78
C VAL A 226 -22.64 -13.12 -18.28
N GLY A 227 -22.76 -13.09 -16.96
CA GLY A 227 -24.00 -13.03 -16.20
C GLY A 227 -23.65 -12.80 -14.72
N TYR A 228 -24.65 -12.52 -13.89
CA TYR A 228 -24.43 -12.13 -12.49
C TYR A 228 -24.93 -13.23 -11.54
N ASN A 229 -24.01 -14.02 -10.97
CA ASN A 229 -24.29 -15.26 -10.22
C ASN A 229 -24.70 -16.47 -11.11
N GLN A 230 -24.46 -16.36 -12.43
CA GLN A 230 -24.76 -17.38 -13.45
C GLN A 230 -24.18 -18.77 -13.17
N ASP A 231 -23.04 -18.88 -12.47
CA ASP A 231 -22.43 -20.18 -12.16
C ASP A 231 -23.26 -20.98 -11.14
N ASN A 232 -23.91 -20.28 -10.20
CA ASN A 232 -24.64 -20.89 -9.08
C ASN A 232 -26.15 -21.01 -9.33
N PHE A 233 -26.70 -20.22 -10.25
CA PHE A 233 -28.14 -20.09 -10.47
C PHE A 233 -28.54 -20.39 -11.92
N ASP A 234 -28.25 -19.48 -12.85
CA ASP A 234 -28.84 -19.47 -14.19
C ASP A 234 -28.45 -20.68 -15.03
N TRP A 235 -27.17 -21.02 -15.13
CA TRP A 235 -26.75 -22.21 -15.89
C TRP A 235 -27.29 -23.53 -15.32
N PRO A 236 -27.26 -23.78 -14.00
CA PRO A 236 -28.01 -24.87 -13.38
C PRO A 236 -29.52 -24.86 -13.71
N TYR A 237 -30.15 -23.67 -13.74
CA TYR A 237 -31.58 -23.52 -14.00
C TYR A 237 -31.94 -23.85 -15.46
N ILE A 238 -31.33 -23.13 -16.42
CA ILE A 238 -31.51 -23.30 -17.86
C ILE A 238 -31.23 -24.75 -18.25
N LYS A 239 -30.16 -25.37 -17.71
CA LYS A 239 -29.86 -26.79 -17.96
C LYS A 239 -31.02 -27.71 -17.58
N LYS A 240 -31.55 -27.56 -16.37
CA LYS A 240 -32.60 -28.44 -15.85
C LYS A 240 -33.95 -28.21 -16.54
N ARG A 241 -34.28 -26.98 -16.95
CA ARG A 241 -35.47 -26.69 -17.78
C ARG A 241 -35.29 -27.23 -19.21
N ALA A 242 -34.12 -27.07 -19.81
CA ALA A 242 -33.81 -27.61 -21.14
C ALA A 242 -33.91 -29.15 -21.16
N GLU A 243 -33.38 -29.83 -20.15
CA GLU A 243 -33.49 -31.29 -19.95
C GLU A 243 -34.97 -31.73 -19.88
N LYS A 244 -35.81 -31.06 -19.08
CA LYS A 244 -37.26 -31.32 -19.03
C LYS A 244 -37.98 -31.11 -20.36
N LEU A 245 -37.60 -30.07 -21.10
CA LEU A 245 -38.27 -29.66 -22.34
C LEU A 245 -37.75 -30.38 -23.58
N GLY A 246 -36.75 -31.26 -23.45
CA GLY A 246 -36.12 -31.95 -24.58
C GLY A 246 -35.31 -31.01 -25.48
N VAL A 247 -34.76 -29.92 -24.92
CA VAL A 247 -33.90 -28.96 -25.62
C VAL A 247 -32.45 -29.29 -25.31
N LYS A 248 -31.62 -29.43 -26.36
CA LYS A 248 -30.17 -29.58 -26.19
C LYS A 248 -29.52 -28.22 -25.92
N LEU A 249 -28.53 -28.20 -25.05
CA LEU A 249 -27.68 -27.02 -24.81
C LEU A 249 -26.32 -27.24 -25.47
N ASP A 250 -26.34 -27.55 -26.77
CA ASP A 250 -25.17 -27.79 -27.63
C ASP A 250 -24.48 -26.46 -28.03
N ILE A 251 -24.14 -25.67 -27.00
CA ILE A 251 -23.62 -24.30 -27.10
C ILE A 251 -22.09 -24.21 -27.15
N GLY A 252 -21.38 -25.32 -26.90
CA GLY A 252 -19.94 -25.42 -27.19
C GLY A 252 -19.68 -25.25 -28.68
N ARG A 253 -18.54 -24.64 -29.04
CA ARG A 253 -18.16 -24.43 -30.45
C ARG A 253 -17.99 -25.76 -31.20
N ASP A 254 -17.55 -26.81 -30.51
CA ASP A 254 -17.50 -28.21 -30.96
C ASP A 254 -18.86 -28.95 -30.95
N ARG A 255 -19.98 -28.24 -30.75
CA ARG A 255 -21.35 -28.79 -30.53
C ARG A 255 -21.49 -29.66 -29.27
N SER A 256 -20.54 -29.61 -28.33
CA SER A 256 -20.70 -30.23 -27.01
C SER A 256 -21.82 -29.56 -26.20
N ASN A 257 -22.48 -30.34 -25.33
CA ASN A 257 -23.50 -29.82 -24.44
C ASN A 257 -22.88 -29.17 -23.20
N LEU A 258 -23.53 -28.15 -22.64
CA LEU A 258 -23.15 -27.47 -21.39
C LEU A 258 -22.73 -28.44 -20.28
N VAL A 259 -21.44 -28.39 -19.92
CA VAL A 259 -20.85 -29.16 -18.83
C VAL A 259 -20.81 -28.31 -17.57
N ILE A 260 -21.33 -28.84 -16.47
CA ILE A 260 -21.19 -28.24 -15.13
C ILE A 260 -20.47 -29.28 -14.26
N ARG A 261 -19.28 -28.93 -13.74
CA ARG A 261 -18.46 -29.80 -12.87
C ARG A 261 -18.11 -29.05 -11.59
N GLY A 262 -18.32 -29.68 -10.43
CA GLY A 262 -18.08 -29.04 -9.13
C GLY A 262 -18.94 -27.79 -8.87
N GLY A 263 -20.05 -27.62 -9.59
CA GLY A 263 -20.86 -26.39 -9.56
C GLY A 263 -20.35 -25.27 -10.48
N ARG A 264 -19.37 -25.52 -11.35
CA ARG A 264 -18.85 -24.53 -12.30
C ARG A 264 -19.16 -24.92 -13.76
N PRO A 265 -19.86 -24.06 -14.52
CA PRO A 265 -20.02 -24.19 -15.96
C PRO A 265 -18.70 -24.07 -16.73
N LYS A 266 -18.53 -24.94 -17.73
CA LYS A 266 -17.53 -24.83 -18.80
C LYS A 266 -18.22 -25.13 -20.13
N ILE A 267 -17.91 -24.32 -21.13
CA ILE A 267 -18.47 -24.38 -22.49
C ILE A 267 -17.29 -24.47 -23.44
N ALA A 268 -17.21 -25.53 -24.24
CA ALA A 268 -16.02 -25.78 -25.07
C ALA A 268 -15.78 -24.63 -26.06
N GLY A 269 -14.61 -23.99 -25.97
CA GLY A 269 -14.22 -22.86 -26.78
C GLY A 269 -14.88 -21.52 -26.42
N ARG A 270 -15.49 -21.38 -25.22
CA ARG A 270 -16.03 -20.10 -24.71
C ARG A 270 -15.68 -19.90 -23.24
N LEU A 271 -15.28 -18.68 -22.89
CA LEU A 271 -14.93 -18.27 -21.53
C LEU A 271 -16.20 -17.86 -20.77
N ASN A 272 -16.53 -18.57 -19.70
CA ASN A 272 -17.75 -18.32 -18.92
C ASN A 272 -17.42 -17.55 -17.62
N VAL A 273 -17.62 -16.24 -17.61
CA VAL A 273 -17.16 -15.37 -16.51
C VAL A 273 -18.33 -14.86 -15.66
N ASP A 274 -18.44 -15.36 -14.43
CA ASP A 274 -19.42 -14.87 -13.45
C ASP A 274 -18.96 -13.53 -12.83
N LEU A 275 -19.73 -12.47 -13.06
CA LEU A 275 -19.43 -11.14 -12.56
C LEU A 275 -19.61 -11.01 -11.04
N TYR A 276 -20.42 -11.89 -10.42
CA TYR A 276 -20.64 -11.90 -8.98
C TYR A 276 -19.36 -12.28 -8.22
N ASP A 277 -18.60 -13.27 -8.71
CA ASP A 277 -17.31 -13.67 -8.15
C ASP A 277 -16.30 -12.51 -8.19
N ILE A 278 -16.32 -11.70 -9.25
CA ILE A 278 -15.50 -10.49 -9.36
C ILE A 278 -15.95 -9.43 -8.35
N ALA A 279 -17.24 -9.11 -8.32
CA ALA A 279 -17.83 -8.11 -7.44
C ALA A 279 -17.63 -8.46 -5.94
N MET A 280 -17.64 -9.74 -5.59
CA MET A 280 -17.37 -10.24 -4.23
C MET A 280 -15.92 -10.02 -3.76
N ARG A 281 -14.95 -9.91 -4.67
CA ARG A 281 -13.51 -9.82 -4.33
C ARG A 281 -12.88 -8.44 -4.55
N SER A 282 -13.41 -7.64 -5.47
CA SER A 282 -12.75 -6.42 -5.96
C SER A 282 -13.48 -5.11 -5.65
N ILE A 283 -14.72 -5.15 -5.14
CA ILE A 283 -15.60 -3.98 -4.95
C ILE A 283 -15.97 -3.81 -3.46
N ASP A 284 -16.07 -2.58 -2.94
CA ASP A 284 -16.34 -2.25 -1.52
C ASP A 284 -17.84 -2.00 -1.18
N VAL A 285 -18.76 -2.52 -2.01
CA VAL A 285 -20.22 -2.44 -1.82
C VAL A 285 -20.73 -3.46 -0.79
N LYS A 286 -21.64 -3.06 0.13
CA LYS A 286 -22.20 -3.93 1.19
C LYS A 286 -23.00 -5.11 0.63
N ILE A 287 -24.02 -4.85 -0.19
CA ILE A 287 -24.94 -5.87 -0.71
C ILE A 287 -24.62 -6.05 -2.19
N LYS A 288 -24.08 -7.22 -2.57
CA LYS A 288 -23.78 -7.60 -3.95
C LYS A 288 -25.04 -8.00 -4.70
N LYS A 289 -26.02 -7.09 -4.73
CA LYS A 289 -27.04 -7.04 -5.76
C LYS A 289 -26.41 -6.36 -7.00
N LEU A 290 -26.99 -6.58 -8.18
CA LEU A 290 -26.45 -6.14 -9.46
C LEU A 290 -26.46 -4.60 -9.55
N GLU A 291 -27.61 -4.01 -9.26
CA GLU A 291 -27.88 -2.57 -9.27
C GLU A 291 -26.88 -1.80 -8.39
N ASN A 292 -26.68 -2.26 -7.14
CA ASN A 292 -25.74 -1.66 -6.18
C ASN A 292 -24.27 -1.69 -6.65
N VAL A 293 -23.91 -2.59 -7.58
CA VAL A 293 -22.56 -2.66 -8.15
C VAL A 293 -22.44 -1.78 -9.40
N ALA A 294 -23.49 -1.68 -10.21
CA ALA A 294 -23.56 -0.74 -11.33
C ALA A 294 -23.53 0.73 -10.85
N GLU A 295 -24.33 1.08 -9.83
CA GLU A 295 -24.34 2.41 -9.22
C GLU A 295 -22.94 2.80 -8.69
N TYR A 296 -22.29 1.89 -7.95
CA TYR A 296 -20.95 2.12 -7.39
C TYR A 296 -19.88 2.37 -8.45
N LEU A 297 -20.02 1.77 -9.64
CA LEU A 297 -19.12 1.95 -10.76
C LEU A 297 -19.44 3.22 -11.60
N GLY A 298 -20.55 3.89 -11.32
CA GLY A 298 -20.86 5.23 -11.84
C GLY A 298 -22.13 5.34 -12.68
N THR A 299 -22.88 4.24 -12.89
CA THR A 299 -24.13 4.29 -13.65
C THR A 299 -25.20 5.08 -12.90
N LYS A 300 -25.77 6.08 -13.58
CA LYS A 300 -27.05 6.68 -13.18
C LYS A 300 -28.18 5.77 -13.64
N VAL A 301 -28.66 4.92 -12.74
CA VAL A 301 -29.76 3.99 -13.00
C VAL A 301 -31.08 4.75 -12.95
N GLU A 302 -31.89 4.70 -14.02
CA GLU A 302 -33.34 4.87 -13.88
C GLU A 302 -33.89 3.60 -13.25
N LEU A 303 -34.53 3.72 -12.09
CA LEU A 303 -35.10 2.56 -11.39
C LEU A 303 -36.34 2.06 -12.13
N ALA A 304 -36.39 0.75 -12.42
CA ALA A 304 -37.61 0.06 -12.79
C ALA A 304 -38.64 0.12 -11.64
N ASP A 305 -39.92 0.18 -12.01
CA ASP A 305 -41.04 0.45 -11.10
C ASP A 305 -41.48 -0.78 -10.27
N ILE A 306 -40.75 -1.90 -10.38
CA ILE A 306 -41.04 -3.19 -9.74
C ILE A 306 -39.76 -3.84 -9.20
N GLU A 307 -39.89 -4.72 -8.19
CA GLU A 307 -38.82 -5.62 -7.75
C GLU A 307 -39.03 -7.05 -8.29
N ALA A 308 -37.98 -7.89 -8.26
CA ALA A 308 -38.04 -9.29 -8.69
C ALA A 308 -39.17 -10.13 -8.01
N LYS A 309 -39.59 -9.77 -6.79
CA LYS A 309 -40.73 -10.40 -6.09
C LYS A 309 -42.09 -10.14 -6.77
N ASP A 310 -42.22 -9.01 -7.47
CA ASP A 310 -43.46 -8.56 -8.11
C ASP A 310 -43.63 -9.13 -9.53
N ILE A 311 -42.60 -9.74 -10.11
CA ILE A 311 -42.59 -10.30 -11.47
C ILE A 311 -43.79 -11.20 -11.73
N TYR A 312 -44.07 -12.17 -10.85
CA TYR A 312 -45.22 -13.07 -11.00
C TYR A 312 -46.56 -12.32 -10.96
N LYS A 313 -46.69 -11.36 -10.04
CA LYS A 313 -47.89 -10.53 -9.84
C LYS A 313 -48.16 -9.64 -11.06
N HIS A 314 -47.14 -9.05 -11.68
CA HIS A 314 -47.30 -8.24 -12.88
C HIS A 314 -47.55 -9.12 -14.12
N TRP A 315 -46.76 -10.18 -14.32
CA TRP A 315 -46.89 -11.12 -15.43
C TRP A 315 -48.26 -11.82 -15.50
N THR A 316 -48.81 -12.24 -14.35
CA THR A 316 -50.13 -12.89 -14.28
C THR A 316 -51.30 -11.92 -14.39
N ARG A 317 -51.12 -10.64 -14.01
CA ARG A 317 -52.12 -9.57 -14.22
C ARG A 317 -52.12 -9.00 -15.64
N GLY A 318 -51.17 -9.40 -16.48
CA GLY A 318 -51.05 -8.97 -17.87
C GLY A 318 -50.10 -7.79 -18.09
N ASP A 319 -49.60 -7.16 -17.02
CA ASP A 319 -48.55 -6.15 -17.08
C ASP A 319 -47.19 -6.84 -17.31
N ARG A 320 -46.95 -7.22 -18.56
CA ARG A 320 -45.66 -7.77 -18.99
C ARG A 320 -44.64 -6.67 -19.30
N GLU A 321 -45.08 -5.46 -19.57
CA GLU A 321 -44.20 -4.36 -19.98
C GLU A 321 -43.29 -3.93 -18.80
N ALA A 322 -43.81 -3.87 -17.57
CA ALA A 322 -43.00 -3.65 -16.38
C ALA A 322 -41.91 -4.74 -16.19
N VAL A 323 -42.25 -6.01 -16.43
CA VAL A 323 -41.31 -7.14 -16.34
C VAL A 323 -40.25 -7.08 -17.44
N LEU A 324 -40.62 -6.74 -18.68
CA LEU A 324 -39.67 -6.58 -19.78
C LEU A 324 -38.76 -5.35 -19.58
N LYS A 325 -39.27 -4.27 -18.97
CA LYS A 325 -38.47 -3.10 -18.55
C LYS A 325 -37.45 -3.46 -17.46
N TYR A 326 -37.87 -4.21 -16.44
CA TYR A 326 -36.99 -4.73 -15.39
C TYR A 326 -35.88 -5.61 -15.97
N ALA A 327 -36.25 -6.64 -16.74
CA ALA A 327 -35.29 -7.58 -17.35
C ALA A 327 -34.34 -6.91 -18.36
N ARG A 328 -34.74 -5.76 -18.94
CA ARG A 328 -33.89 -4.90 -19.78
C ARG A 328 -32.89 -4.08 -18.96
N GLN A 329 -33.28 -3.60 -17.78
CA GLN A 329 -32.38 -2.87 -16.88
C GLN A 329 -31.24 -3.77 -16.40
N ASP A 330 -31.56 -5.00 -15.99
CA ASP A 330 -30.55 -5.90 -15.40
C ASP A 330 -29.57 -6.46 -16.45
N ILE A 331 -29.99 -6.67 -17.71
CA ILE A 331 -29.03 -6.99 -18.78
C ILE A 331 -28.10 -5.82 -19.12
N LEU A 332 -28.60 -4.57 -19.09
CA LEU A 332 -27.77 -3.38 -19.31
C LEU A 332 -26.76 -3.19 -18.17
N ASN A 333 -27.19 -3.35 -16.92
CA ASN A 333 -26.30 -3.32 -15.74
C ASN A 333 -25.22 -4.42 -15.82
N THR A 334 -25.62 -5.65 -16.18
CA THR A 334 -24.71 -6.79 -16.33
C THR A 334 -23.65 -6.55 -17.40
N TYR A 335 -24.05 -6.03 -18.56
CA TYR A 335 -23.13 -5.72 -19.66
C TYR A 335 -22.14 -4.61 -19.28
N PHE A 336 -22.62 -3.51 -18.68
CA PHE A 336 -21.76 -2.41 -18.19
C PHE A 336 -20.73 -2.87 -17.15
N ILE A 337 -21.14 -3.71 -16.20
CA ILE A 337 -20.21 -4.28 -15.18
C ILE A 337 -19.15 -5.17 -15.84
N ALA A 338 -19.47 -5.85 -16.94
CA ALA A 338 -18.47 -6.61 -17.70
C ALA A 338 -17.44 -5.69 -18.36
N GLU A 339 -17.87 -4.63 -19.05
CA GLU A 339 -16.97 -3.67 -19.72
C GLU A 339 -16.01 -2.98 -18.74
N GLU A 340 -16.49 -2.60 -17.55
CA GLU A 340 -15.65 -1.97 -16.51
C GLU A 340 -14.69 -2.96 -15.81
N LEU A 341 -15.09 -4.22 -15.59
CA LEU A 341 -14.34 -5.13 -14.72
C LEU A 341 -13.52 -6.22 -15.45
N LEU A 342 -13.91 -6.65 -16.66
CA LEU A 342 -13.19 -7.69 -17.40
C LEU A 342 -11.75 -7.30 -17.80
N PRO A 343 -11.45 -6.07 -18.25
CA PRO A 343 -10.09 -5.70 -18.70
C PRO A 343 -8.96 -5.96 -17.69
N MET A 344 -9.23 -5.84 -16.38
CA MET A 344 -8.27 -6.20 -15.33
C MET A 344 -8.03 -7.71 -15.22
N HIS A 345 -9.05 -8.50 -15.53
CA HIS A 345 -8.95 -9.96 -15.47
C HIS A 345 -8.27 -10.53 -16.73
N TYR A 346 -8.24 -9.81 -17.85
CA TYR A 346 -7.41 -10.15 -19.01
C TYR A 346 -5.91 -10.10 -18.65
N GLU A 347 -5.44 -9.04 -17.97
CA GLU A 347 -4.04 -8.97 -17.52
C GLU A 347 -3.74 -9.99 -16.41
N LEU A 348 -4.67 -10.24 -15.49
CA LEU A 348 -4.51 -11.34 -14.53
C LEU A 348 -4.39 -12.68 -15.26
N SER A 349 -5.21 -12.97 -16.28
CA SER A 349 -5.09 -14.18 -17.11
C SER A 349 -3.74 -14.28 -17.82
N ARG A 350 -3.28 -13.20 -18.47
CA ARG A 350 -1.96 -13.17 -19.14
C ARG A 350 -0.77 -13.32 -18.19
N MET A 351 -0.86 -12.74 -16.99
CA MET A 351 0.21 -12.84 -15.98
C MET A 351 0.23 -14.20 -15.27
N ILE A 352 -0.94 -14.76 -14.97
CA ILE A 352 -1.12 -16.02 -14.23
C ILE A 352 -1.11 -17.23 -15.19
N ARG A 353 -1.20 -16.96 -16.50
CA ARG A 353 -1.11 -17.86 -17.65
C ARG A 353 -2.30 -18.78 -17.91
N ILE A 354 -3.18 -18.97 -16.93
CA ILE A 354 -4.37 -19.83 -17.03
C ILE A 354 -5.62 -19.08 -17.58
N PRO A 355 -6.68 -19.79 -18.03
CA PRO A 355 -7.86 -19.19 -18.65
C PRO A 355 -8.56 -18.13 -17.79
N LEU A 356 -9.19 -17.16 -18.47
CA LEU A 356 -9.84 -16.01 -17.85
C LEU A 356 -10.88 -16.41 -16.79
N ASP A 357 -11.78 -17.34 -17.12
CA ASP A 357 -12.87 -17.73 -16.25
C ASP A 357 -12.36 -18.36 -14.95
N ASP A 358 -11.30 -19.15 -15.03
CA ASP A 358 -10.68 -19.78 -13.86
C ASP A 358 -9.83 -18.80 -13.04
N VAL A 359 -9.19 -17.80 -13.67
CA VAL A 359 -8.62 -16.64 -12.95
C VAL A 359 -9.71 -15.85 -12.22
N THR A 360 -10.89 -15.67 -12.83
CA THR A 360 -12.06 -15.04 -12.21
C THR A 360 -12.80 -15.94 -11.21
N ARG A 361 -12.36 -17.18 -10.99
CA ARG A 361 -12.81 -18.04 -9.88
C ARG A 361 -11.78 -18.12 -8.75
N CYS A 362 -10.50 -17.90 -9.04
CA CYS A 362 -9.42 -17.97 -8.06
C CYS A 362 -9.43 -16.84 -7.00
N GLY A 363 -9.10 -17.21 -5.75
CA GLY A 363 -8.70 -16.26 -4.70
C GLY A 363 -7.25 -15.81 -4.86
N ARG A 364 -6.88 -14.67 -4.26
CA ARG A 364 -5.57 -14.01 -4.44
C ARG A 364 -4.37 -14.91 -4.12
N GLY A 365 -4.48 -15.80 -3.11
CA GLY A 365 -3.43 -16.80 -2.82
C GLY A 365 -3.22 -17.80 -3.97
N LYS A 366 -4.30 -18.32 -4.56
CA LYS A 366 -4.22 -19.24 -5.72
C LYS A 366 -3.74 -18.53 -6.99
N GLN A 367 -4.04 -17.23 -7.14
CA GLN A 367 -3.49 -16.39 -8.22
C GLN A 367 -1.96 -16.24 -8.11
N VAL A 368 -1.42 -16.06 -6.89
CA VAL A 368 0.04 -16.09 -6.66
C VAL A 368 0.59 -17.49 -6.96
N GLU A 369 -0.07 -18.56 -6.52
CA GLU A 369 0.41 -19.93 -6.72
C GLU A 369 0.57 -20.34 -8.19
N TRP A 370 -0.37 -19.99 -9.06
CA TRP A 370 -0.28 -20.29 -10.50
C TRP A 370 0.87 -19.52 -11.18
N LEU A 371 1.12 -18.27 -10.76
CA LEU A 371 2.32 -17.53 -11.17
C LEU A 371 3.60 -18.23 -10.68
N LEU A 372 3.66 -18.64 -9.41
CA LEU A 372 4.84 -19.32 -8.85
C LEU A 372 5.12 -20.67 -9.54
N MET A 373 4.11 -21.51 -9.79
CA MET A 373 4.32 -22.78 -10.52
C MET A 373 4.87 -22.57 -11.93
N SER A 374 4.41 -21.51 -12.61
CA SER A 374 4.89 -21.17 -13.95
C SER A 374 6.36 -20.71 -13.93
N GLU A 375 6.74 -19.87 -12.95
CA GLU A 375 8.12 -19.40 -12.80
C GLU A 375 9.05 -20.48 -12.22
N ALA A 376 8.56 -21.40 -11.40
CA ALA A 376 9.33 -22.52 -10.85
C ALA A 376 9.81 -23.46 -11.96
N TYR A 377 8.90 -23.89 -12.85
CA TYR A 377 9.25 -24.72 -14.01
C TYR A 377 10.29 -24.03 -14.92
N ARG A 378 10.11 -22.73 -15.19
CA ARG A 378 11.07 -21.91 -15.96
C ARG A 378 12.47 -21.80 -15.32
N LEU A 379 12.59 -22.13 -14.04
CA LEU A 379 13.83 -22.14 -13.26
C LEU A 379 14.34 -23.55 -12.93
N SER A 380 13.72 -24.59 -13.50
CA SER A 380 13.95 -26.01 -13.20
C SER A 380 13.73 -26.37 -11.72
N GLU A 381 12.85 -25.64 -11.04
CA GLU A 381 12.49 -25.85 -9.64
C GLU A 381 11.13 -26.56 -9.52
N LEU A 382 11.09 -27.63 -8.73
CA LEU A 382 9.92 -28.46 -8.46
C LEU A 382 8.93 -27.71 -7.59
N ALA A 383 7.67 -27.66 -8.01
CA ALA A 383 6.59 -27.16 -7.18
C ALA A 383 6.30 -28.13 -6.02
N PRO A 384 6.35 -27.69 -4.74
CA PRO A 384 6.02 -28.56 -3.61
C PRO A 384 4.57 -29.06 -3.64
N ASN A 385 4.27 -30.06 -2.82
CA ASN A 385 2.88 -30.44 -2.56
C ASN A 385 2.24 -29.45 -1.58
N PRO A 386 0.92 -29.14 -1.71
CA PRO A 386 0.16 -28.45 -0.67
C PRO A 386 0.23 -29.22 0.66
N ARG A 387 0.23 -28.51 1.79
CA ARG A 387 0.20 -29.11 3.13
C ARG A 387 -1.17 -28.94 3.78
N GLU A 388 -1.66 -29.96 4.49
CA GLU A 388 -2.91 -29.86 5.28
C GLU A 388 -2.66 -29.45 6.75
N ILE A 389 -1.51 -28.83 7.04
CA ILE A 389 -1.12 -28.39 8.39
C ILE A 389 -1.51 -26.91 8.58
N GLY A 390 -2.55 -26.68 9.39
CA GLY A 390 -3.06 -25.34 9.72
C GLY A 390 -2.59 -24.83 11.07
N GLU A 391 -1.32 -24.41 11.18
CA GLU A 391 -0.77 -23.83 12.41
C GLU A 391 -0.97 -22.31 12.48
N SER A 392 -1.44 -21.82 13.65
CA SER A 392 -1.58 -20.39 13.93
C SER A 392 -0.25 -19.76 14.34
N TYR A 393 0.14 -18.67 13.68
CA TYR A 393 1.37 -17.92 13.96
C TYR A 393 1.09 -16.49 14.44
N GLU A 394 2.09 -15.83 15.05
CA GLU A 394 1.92 -14.42 15.46
C GLU A 394 1.88 -13.50 14.23
N GLY A 395 0.73 -12.87 14.02
CA GLY A 395 0.49 -11.96 12.90
C GLY A 395 1.24 -10.63 12.97
N ALA A 396 0.82 -9.69 12.12
CA ALA A 396 1.34 -8.32 12.12
C ALA A 396 1.05 -7.61 13.46
N PHE A 397 1.99 -6.79 13.93
CA PHE A 397 1.83 -6.06 15.18
C PHE A 397 0.70 -5.04 15.07
N VAL A 398 -0.09 -4.97 16.13
CA VAL A 398 -1.10 -3.95 16.33
C VAL A 398 -0.94 -3.42 17.75
N LEU A 399 -0.62 -2.13 17.88
CA LEU A 399 -0.58 -1.46 19.19
C LEU A 399 -2.01 -1.39 19.73
N GLU A 400 -2.20 -1.52 21.06
CA GLU A 400 -3.54 -1.29 21.62
C GLU A 400 -3.96 0.17 21.41
N PRO A 401 -5.20 0.43 20.94
CA PRO A 401 -5.66 1.78 20.69
C PRO A 401 -5.96 2.56 21.97
N ALA A 402 -5.54 3.83 21.98
CA ALA A 402 -5.94 4.81 22.99
C ALA A 402 -7.46 5.06 22.94
N ARG A 403 -8.11 5.03 24.11
CA ARG A 403 -9.57 5.28 24.25
C ARG A 403 -9.90 6.77 24.14
N GLY A 404 -11.13 7.10 23.77
CA GLY A 404 -11.65 8.47 23.67
C GLY A 404 -11.50 9.11 22.29
N LEU A 405 -11.87 10.39 22.19
CA LEU A 405 -11.69 11.20 20.99
C LEU A 405 -10.32 11.89 21.07
N HIS A 406 -9.53 11.70 20.03
CA HIS A 406 -8.22 12.30 19.88
C HIS A 406 -8.29 13.34 18.78
N GLU A 407 -8.31 14.60 19.17
CA GLU A 407 -8.10 15.71 18.24
C GLU A 407 -6.64 15.76 17.82
N ASN A 408 -6.39 16.23 16.58
CA ASN A 408 -5.06 16.43 16.01
C ASN A 408 -4.19 15.15 16.02
N VAL A 409 -4.27 14.34 14.94
CA VAL A 409 -3.54 13.05 14.83
C VAL A 409 -2.97 12.86 13.42
N ILE A 410 -1.82 12.17 13.31
CA ILE A 410 -1.08 11.99 12.03
C ILE A 410 -0.68 10.51 11.81
N CYS A 411 -0.71 10.04 10.55
CA CYS A 411 -0.39 8.67 10.07
C CYS A 411 0.73 8.67 8.97
N LEU A 412 1.48 7.58 8.69
CA LEU A 412 2.86 7.60 8.08
C LEU A 412 3.17 6.59 6.89
N ASP A 413 4.12 6.88 5.94
CA ASP A 413 4.43 6.19 4.59
C ASP A 413 5.99 6.07 4.19
N PHE A 414 6.55 5.83 2.94
CA PHE A 414 8.02 5.45 2.67
C PHE A 414 8.77 5.64 1.23
N ALA A 415 9.94 6.35 0.89
CA ALA A 415 10.51 6.49 -0.55
C ALA A 415 11.82 7.34 -0.96
N CYS A 416 11.95 7.97 -2.18
CA CYS A 416 13.28 8.23 -2.90
C CYS A 416 13.35 9.31 -4.07
N HIS A 417 14.52 9.60 -4.75
CA HIS A 417 14.88 10.81 -5.61
C HIS A 417 15.65 10.64 -7.02
N PRO A 418 16.01 11.71 -7.85
CA PRO A 418 16.56 11.67 -9.28
C PRO A 418 17.84 12.52 -9.74
N GLU A 419 18.54 12.29 -10.91
CA GLU A 419 19.94 12.79 -11.27
C GLU A 419 20.27 14.28 -11.54
N ASP A 420 19.52 15.01 -12.38
CA ASP A 420 19.92 16.37 -12.78
C ASP A 420 19.32 17.44 -11.86
N THR A 421 18.68 16.97 -10.79
CA THR A 421 18.42 17.68 -9.55
C THR A 421 19.67 18.42 -9.09
N ILE A 422 19.58 19.74 -8.95
CA ILE A 422 20.67 20.52 -8.37
C ILE A 422 20.55 20.48 -6.85
N VAL A 423 21.67 20.25 -6.18
CA VAL A 423 21.82 20.34 -4.73
C VAL A 423 23.01 21.24 -4.41
N THR A 424 22.88 22.10 -3.40
CA THR A 424 24.00 22.91 -2.92
C THR A 424 24.91 22.05 -2.04
N VAL A 425 26.21 22.03 -2.31
CA VAL A 425 27.23 21.20 -1.65
C VAL A 425 28.38 22.05 -1.12
N LYS A 426 28.86 21.72 0.09
CA LYS A 426 29.88 22.50 0.79
C LYS A 426 31.20 22.54 0.00
N GLY A 427 31.78 23.72 -0.16
CA GLY A 427 32.99 23.96 -0.95
C GLY A 427 32.85 23.69 -2.46
N LYS A 428 31.63 23.48 -2.97
CA LYS A 428 31.34 23.25 -4.40
C LYS A 428 30.21 24.14 -4.94
N GLY A 429 29.42 24.76 -4.06
CA GLY A 429 28.18 25.44 -4.44
C GLY A 429 27.15 24.45 -5.01
N LYS A 430 26.29 24.93 -5.91
CA LYS A 430 25.29 24.12 -6.62
C LYS A 430 25.93 23.22 -7.68
N ILE A 431 25.77 21.91 -7.49
CA ILE A 431 26.14 20.86 -8.45
C ILE A 431 24.96 19.92 -8.69
N ARG A 432 25.01 19.09 -9.73
CA ARG A 432 24.00 18.02 -9.92
C ARG A 432 24.16 16.98 -8.82
N ILE A 433 23.05 16.33 -8.44
CA ILE A 433 23.09 15.26 -7.45
C ILE A 433 23.91 14.04 -7.94
N SER A 434 24.12 13.94 -9.26
CA SER A 434 25.04 12.96 -9.87
C SER A 434 26.53 13.24 -9.65
N GLU A 435 26.89 14.46 -9.25
CA GLU A 435 28.26 14.89 -8.93
C GLU A 435 28.57 14.77 -7.42
N VAL A 436 27.55 14.50 -6.62
CA VAL A 436 27.64 14.27 -5.17
C VAL A 436 28.33 12.93 -4.89
N LYS A 437 29.26 12.94 -3.93
CA LYS A 437 30.01 11.76 -3.49
C LYS A 437 29.73 11.43 -2.02
N GLU A 438 29.95 10.18 -1.64
CA GLU A 438 29.92 9.80 -0.23
C GLU A 438 30.98 10.60 0.54
N GLY A 439 30.59 11.14 1.69
CA GLY A 439 31.40 12.06 2.48
C GLY A 439 31.27 13.55 2.12
N ASP A 440 30.68 13.93 0.97
CA ASP A 440 30.29 15.32 0.70
C ASP A 440 29.25 15.80 1.73
N TYR A 441 29.05 17.12 1.81
CA TYR A 441 28.01 17.73 2.63
C TYR A 441 27.01 18.48 1.75
N VAL A 442 25.77 17.99 1.66
CA VAL A 442 24.65 18.67 0.97
C VAL A 442 23.92 19.61 1.92
N LEU A 443 23.37 20.70 1.39
CA LEU A 443 22.61 21.67 2.17
C LEU A 443 21.17 21.16 2.39
N GLY A 444 20.69 21.24 3.62
CA GLY A 444 19.32 20.95 4.01
C GLY A 444 18.69 22.11 4.81
N LYS A 445 17.44 21.92 5.23
CA LYS A 445 16.61 22.88 5.98
C LYS A 445 17.26 23.51 7.24
N ASN A 446 18.28 22.85 7.79
CA ASN A 446 18.94 23.19 9.05
C ASN A 446 20.47 23.36 8.90
N GLY A 447 21.00 23.45 7.67
CA GLY A 447 22.44 23.53 7.40
C GLY A 447 22.99 22.28 6.70
N TRP A 448 24.28 21.99 6.88
CA TRP A 448 25.01 20.95 6.16
C TRP A 448 24.76 19.53 6.70
N HIS A 449 24.36 18.62 5.81
CA HIS A 449 24.19 17.19 6.09
C HIS A 449 25.20 16.37 5.29
N ARG A 450 25.98 15.52 5.96
CA ARG A 450 26.94 14.63 5.30
C ARG A 450 26.21 13.56 4.50
N VAL A 451 26.73 13.18 3.34
CA VAL A 451 26.23 12.08 2.54
C VAL A 451 26.85 10.78 3.07
N LYS A 452 26.03 9.88 3.62
CA LYS A 452 26.45 8.55 4.08
C LYS A 452 26.53 7.53 2.94
N LYS A 453 25.58 7.60 2.00
CA LYS A 453 25.54 6.73 0.81
C LYS A 453 24.88 7.42 -0.37
N VAL A 454 25.49 7.28 -1.55
CA VAL A 454 24.93 7.72 -2.83
C VAL A 454 24.38 6.48 -3.55
N TRP A 455 23.07 6.30 -3.53
CA TRP A 455 22.43 5.23 -4.29
C TRP A 455 22.16 5.71 -5.71
N VAL A 456 22.58 4.93 -6.69
CA VAL A 456 22.39 5.22 -8.11
C VAL A 456 21.65 4.07 -8.76
N TYR A 457 20.55 4.38 -9.45
CA TYR A 457 19.76 3.43 -10.23
C TYR A 457 19.46 4.07 -11.60
N ASP A 458 19.16 3.30 -12.64
CA ASP A 458 18.80 3.89 -13.94
C ASP A 458 17.31 4.28 -13.99
N TYR A 459 16.96 5.44 -14.55
CA TYR A 459 15.57 5.91 -14.70
C TYR A 459 15.32 6.55 -16.05
N ASP A 460 14.28 6.03 -16.68
CA ASP A 460 13.79 6.44 -17.96
C ASP A 460 12.27 6.65 -17.80
N GLY A 461 11.78 7.86 -18.04
CA GLY A 461 10.41 8.26 -17.77
C GLY A 461 10.22 9.77 -17.88
N ILE A 462 9.08 10.30 -17.42
CA ILE A 462 8.92 11.75 -17.28
C ILE A 462 9.59 12.23 -15.98
N LEU A 463 10.26 13.38 -16.03
CA LEU A 463 10.46 14.25 -14.88
C LEU A 463 9.48 15.42 -14.98
N ILE A 464 8.80 15.72 -13.89
CA ILE A 464 8.04 16.96 -13.72
C ILE A 464 9.06 18.03 -13.33
N ASP A 465 9.19 19.09 -14.12
CA ASP A 465 9.97 20.28 -13.80
C ASP A 465 9.04 21.33 -13.20
N VAL A 466 9.16 21.62 -11.91
CA VAL A 466 8.35 22.62 -11.19
C VAL A 466 9.27 23.73 -10.68
N ASN A 467 9.20 24.90 -11.32
CA ASN A 467 10.11 26.03 -11.12
C ASN A 467 11.59 25.55 -11.04
N GLY A 468 12.05 24.70 -11.96
CA GLY A 468 13.42 24.19 -12.01
C GLY A 468 13.71 22.97 -11.13
N LEU A 469 12.79 22.54 -10.24
CA LEU A 469 12.89 21.18 -9.67
C LEU A 469 12.42 20.18 -10.71
N LYS A 470 13.35 19.43 -11.28
CA LYS A 470 13.05 18.17 -11.97
C LYS A 470 12.88 17.03 -10.95
N CYS A 471 11.74 16.34 -11.01
CA CYS A 471 11.35 15.32 -10.03
C CYS A 471 10.59 14.16 -10.68
N THR A 472 10.70 12.93 -10.16
CA THR A 472 9.87 11.83 -10.68
C THR A 472 8.41 12.03 -10.25
N PRO A 473 7.38 11.62 -11.03
CA PRO A 473 5.97 11.86 -10.70
C PRO A 473 5.43 11.29 -9.38
N ASN A 474 6.18 10.46 -8.64
CA ASN A 474 5.80 10.03 -7.28
C ASN A 474 6.28 11.04 -6.21
N HIS A 475 7.00 12.09 -6.60
CA HIS A 475 7.54 13.08 -5.68
C HIS A 475 6.44 14.03 -5.20
N LYS A 476 6.22 14.09 -3.88
CA LYS A 476 5.30 15.04 -3.24
C LYS A 476 5.90 16.46 -3.38
N ILE A 477 5.09 17.47 -3.72
CA ILE A 477 5.56 18.85 -3.99
C ILE A 477 4.83 19.85 -3.07
N PRO A 478 5.54 20.74 -2.34
CA PRO A 478 4.95 21.65 -1.35
C PRO A 478 4.37 22.90 -2.03
N ILE A 479 3.05 23.03 -1.98
CA ILE A 479 2.33 24.01 -2.81
C ILE A 479 1.35 24.82 -1.95
N PHE A 480 1.55 26.13 -1.97
CA PHE A 480 0.74 27.12 -1.26
C PHE A 480 -0.49 27.48 -2.08
N LYS A 481 -1.66 27.57 -1.47
CA LYS A 481 -2.88 28.10 -2.10
C LYS A 481 -3.34 29.33 -1.34
N ARG A 482 -3.84 30.34 -2.07
CA ARG A 482 -4.09 31.70 -1.55
C ARG A 482 -5.05 31.75 -0.34
N ASN A 483 -5.88 30.72 -0.16
CA ASN A 483 -6.88 30.60 0.91
C ASN A 483 -6.57 29.43 1.89
N CYS A 484 -5.37 28.82 1.84
CA CYS A 484 -5.03 27.65 2.67
C CYS A 484 -3.59 27.75 3.22
N ASN A 485 -3.43 27.74 4.54
CA ASN A 485 -2.11 27.67 5.18
C ASN A 485 -1.45 26.30 4.97
N GLN A 486 -0.63 26.22 3.91
CA GLN A 486 0.37 25.18 3.63
C GLN A 486 -0.14 23.71 3.54
N ASN A 487 -0.65 23.34 2.37
CA ASN A 487 -0.98 21.95 2.04
C ASN A 487 0.21 21.23 1.37
N PHE A 488 0.62 20.09 1.93
CA PHE A 488 1.40 19.08 1.20
C PHE A 488 0.41 18.20 0.43
N VAL A 489 0.63 17.99 -0.86
CA VAL A 489 -0.39 17.36 -1.73
C VAL A 489 0.10 16.01 -2.30
N LYS A 490 -0.73 14.96 -2.17
CA LYS A 490 -0.44 13.61 -2.64
C LYS A 490 -0.45 13.48 -4.18
N ASP A 491 0.22 12.44 -4.66
CA ASP A 491 0.60 12.01 -6.02
C ASP A 491 -0.31 12.36 -7.22
N LYS A 492 -1.61 12.59 -7.04
CA LYS A 492 -2.51 12.91 -8.17
C LYS A 492 -2.42 14.37 -8.62
N VAL A 493 -1.94 15.29 -7.77
CA VAL A 493 -2.14 16.74 -8.00
C VAL A 493 -0.97 17.44 -8.69
N ALA A 494 0.28 16.95 -8.59
CA ALA A 494 1.40 17.54 -9.34
C ALA A 494 1.15 17.56 -10.86
N ILE A 495 0.51 16.51 -11.39
CA ILE A 495 0.10 16.43 -12.80
C ILE A 495 -1.13 17.30 -13.11
N ALA A 496 -2.07 17.44 -12.16
CA ALA A 496 -3.20 18.38 -12.33
C ALA A 496 -2.73 19.84 -12.41
N ILE A 497 -1.64 20.17 -11.70
CA ILE A 497 -0.99 21.48 -11.75
C ILE A 497 -0.18 21.64 -13.06
N ALA A 498 0.49 20.58 -13.53
CA ALA A 498 1.11 20.56 -14.86
C ALA A 498 0.12 20.82 -16.00
N GLN A 499 -1.14 20.40 -15.82
CA GLN A 499 -2.24 20.62 -16.77
C GLN A 499 -3.01 21.94 -16.53
N GLY A 500 -2.54 22.84 -15.66
CA GLY A 500 -3.21 24.11 -15.35
C GLY A 500 -4.53 23.98 -14.57
N LYS A 501 -4.97 22.77 -14.21
CA LYS A 501 -6.26 22.47 -13.57
C LYS A 501 -6.30 22.87 -12.08
N VAL A 502 -5.21 23.39 -11.51
CA VAL A 502 -5.07 23.72 -10.08
C VAL A 502 -4.18 24.96 -9.87
N ASN A 503 -4.79 26.06 -9.40
CA ASN A 503 -4.07 27.29 -9.03
C ASN A 503 -3.33 27.18 -7.69
N GLY A 504 -2.16 27.83 -7.58
CA GLY A 504 -1.35 27.93 -6.37
C GLY A 504 -0.03 28.70 -6.58
N LYS A 505 0.88 28.60 -5.61
CA LYS A 505 2.28 29.06 -5.65
C LYS A 505 3.21 27.98 -5.08
N VAL A 506 4.39 27.79 -5.63
CA VAL A 506 5.43 26.89 -5.09
C VAL A 506 6.21 27.59 -3.99
N ILE A 507 6.63 26.82 -2.97
CA ILE A 507 7.42 27.34 -1.85
C ILE A 507 8.91 27.08 -2.11
N ARG A 508 9.71 28.15 -2.09
CA ARG A 508 11.16 28.15 -2.33
C ARG A 508 11.92 28.85 -1.20
N CYS A 509 13.24 28.69 -1.14
CA CYS A 509 14.08 29.23 -0.07
C CYS A 509 15.38 29.83 -0.64
N LYS A 510 15.54 31.16 -0.54
CA LYS A 510 16.67 31.91 -1.15
C LYS A 510 18.03 31.62 -0.52
N ILE A 511 18.06 31.12 0.72
CA ILE A 511 19.31 30.81 1.43
C ILE A 511 20.19 29.79 0.67
N PHE A 512 19.58 28.91 -0.14
CA PHE A 512 20.29 27.92 -0.96
C PHE A 512 21.02 28.55 -2.17
N ASP A 513 20.56 29.72 -2.62
CA ASP A 513 21.20 30.53 -3.65
C ASP A 513 22.33 31.34 -3.01
N GLU A 514 22.00 32.09 -1.95
CA GLU A 514 22.92 32.97 -1.22
C GLU A 514 24.14 32.21 -0.64
N VAL A 515 23.92 31.06 0.02
CA VAL A 515 25.01 30.18 0.48
C VAL A 515 25.78 29.56 -0.70
N SER A 516 25.11 29.24 -1.82
CA SER A 516 25.78 28.64 -2.96
C SER A 516 26.78 29.58 -3.62
N GLU A 517 26.55 30.89 -3.64
CA GLU A 517 27.51 31.83 -4.22
C GLU A 517 28.75 31.97 -3.31
N ILE A 518 28.56 32.06 -1.99
CA ILE A 518 29.66 32.15 -1.02
C ILE A 518 30.52 30.87 -1.03
N GLU A 519 29.91 29.70 -1.24
CA GLU A 519 30.62 28.41 -1.27
C GLU A 519 31.31 28.09 -2.62
N LYS A 520 31.16 28.93 -3.66
CA LYS A 520 32.01 28.86 -4.87
C LYS A 520 33.41 29.42 -4.63
N ASN A 521 33.54 30.38 -3.71
CA ASN A 521 34.81 31.00 -3.37
C ASN A 521 35.63 30.04 -2.51
N ASN A 522 36.43 29.23 -3.21
CA ASN A 522 37.23 28.15 -2.64
C ASN A 522 38.50 28.71 -1.97
N ILE A 523 38.50 28.75 -0.64
CA ILE A 523 39.59 29.32 0.15
C ILE A 523 40.52 28.21 0.64
N ASN A 524 41.82 28.42 0.53
CA ASN A 524 42.81 27.43 0.93
C ASN A 524 42.83 27.23 2.46
N SER A 525 43.37 26.10 2.90
CA SER A 525 43.41 25.74 4.32
C SER A 525 44.31 26.61 5.18
N GLU A 526 45.24 27.37 4.60
CA GLU A 526 46.14 28.25 5.34
C GLU A 526 45.43 29.55 5.74
N ASP A 527 44.69 30.15 4.81
CA ASP A 527 43.95 31.41 5.05
C ASP A 527 42.75 31.21 5.98
N ILE A 528 42.14 30.02 5.97
CA ILE A 528 41.16 29.62 7.00
C ILE A 528 41.81 29.59 8.40
N LEU A 529 43.05 29.08 8.52
CA LEU A 529 43.76 29.05 9.81
C LEU A 529 44.26 30.44 10.22
N LYS A 530 44.62 31.32 9.27
CA LYS A 530 44.93 32.74 9.52
C LYS A 530 43.70 33.50 10.02
N GLY A 531 42.56 33.34 9.34
CA GLY A 531 41.29 33.97 9.73
C GLY A 531 40.82 33.51 11.11
N GLU A 532 40.77 32.19 11.37
CA GLU A 532 40.47 31.67 12.70
C GLU A 532 41.45 32.22 13.75
N LEU A 533 42.75 32.27 13.46
CA LEU A 533 43.74 32.84 14.39
C LEU A 533 43.48 34.32 14.68
N ALA A 534 43.27 35.14 13.66
CA ALA A 534 43.00 36.57 13.80
C ALA A 534 41.73 36.82 14.63
N GLY A 535 40.66 36.06 14.39
CA GLY A 535 39.44 36.12 15.21
C GLY A 535 39.67 35.72 16.67
N ILE A 536 40.43 34.64 16.92
CA ILE A 536 40.79 34.18 18.27
C ILE A 536 41.61 35.23 19.03
N LEU A 537 42.56 35.86 18.34
CA LEU A 537 43.38 36.93 18.90
C LEU A 537 42.56 38.20 19.15
N LEU A 538 41.64 38.55 18.24
CA LEU A 538 40.72 39.67 18.42
C LEU A 538 39.81 39.44 19.64
N ALA A 539 39.46 38.20 19.99
CA ALA A 539 38.76 37.88 21.23
C ALA A 539 39.71 37.83 22.45
N GLU A 540 40.54 36.80 22.55
CA GLU A 540 41.27 36.37 23.76
C GLU A 540 42.78 36.65 23.72
N GLY A 541 43.26 37.36 22.69
CA GLY A 541 44.67 37.65 22.48
C GLY A 541 45.20 38.82 23.31
N LEU A 542 46.40 38.64 23.86
CA LEU A 542 47.18 39.67 24.54
C LEU A 542 48.59 39.74 23.94
N LEU A 543 48.83 40.78 23.15
CA LEU A 543 50.17 41.18 22.74
C LEU A 543 50.82 42.01 23.85
N LYS A 544 51.94 41.54 24.38
CA LYS A 544 52.65 42.21 25.47
C LYS A 544 54.04 42.69 25.04
N ARG A 545 54.31 43.95 25.35
CA ARG A 545 55.61 44.64 25.36
C ARG A 545 55.52 45.72 26.44
N GLY A 546 56.40 45.74 27.43
CA GLY A 546 56.37 46.72 28.53
C GLY A 546 55.46 46.38 29.72
N ALA A 547 55.08 45.11 29.92
CA ALA A 547 54.14 44.73 30.98
C ALA A 547 54.76 44.81 32.39
N LYS A 548 54.03 45.45 33.33
CA LYS A 548 54.39 45.53 34.76
C LYS A 548 54.02 44.26 35.53
N TYR A 549 54.86 43.85 36.47
CA TYR A 549 54.59 42.76 37.43
C TYR A 549 55.35 42.96 38.75
N PHE A 550 54.88 42.34 39.82
CA PHE A 550 55.58 42.32 41.12
C PHE A 550 56.30 40.97 41.30
N ASP A 551 57.55 41.00 41.81
CA ASP A 551 58.30 39.77 42.12
C ASP A 551 57.98 39.22 43.53
N LYS A 552 58.59 38.08 43.92
CA LYS A 552 58.33 37.42 45.21
C LYS A 552 58.71 38.25 46.45
N SER A 553 59.38 39.39 46.28
CA SER A 553 59.67 40.38 47.33
C SER A 553 58.72 41.60 47.30
N SER A 554 57.64 41.54 46.52
CA SER A 554 56.65 42.61 46.35
C SER A 554 57.19 43.91 45.76
N LYS A 555 58.23 43.84 44.90
CA LYS A 555 58.73 44.97 44.10
C LYS A 555 58.28 44.92 42.64
N GLU A 556 57.86 46.05 42.09
CA GLU A 556 57.38 46.18 40.71
C GLU A 556 58.52 46.25 39.68
N ARG A 557 58.37 45.59 38.52
CA ARG A 557 59.30 45.57 37.39
C ARG A 557 58.58 45.59 36.04
N ILE A 558 59.26 46.02 34.97
CA ILE A 558 58.71 46.14 33.59
C ILE A 558 59.40 45.14 32.65
N SER A 559 58.62 44.26 31.99
CA SER A 559 59.14 43.27 31.03
C SER A 559 59.23 43.81 29.59
N HIS A 560 60.40 43.65 28.97
CA HIS A 560 60.71 44.15 27.62
C HIS A 560 60.54 43.11 26.50
N GLN A 561 60.09 41.90 26.82
CA GLN A 561 59.98 40.79 25.85
C GLN A 561 58.80 40.97 24.89
N HIS A 562 59.00 40.62 23.62
CA HIS A 562 57.91 40.53 22.62
C HIS A 562 57.18 39.21 22.86
N ARG A 563 55.91 39.25 23.27
CA ARG A 563 55.19 38.05 23.68
C ARG A 563 53.77 38.01 23.15
N VAL A 564 53.40 36.84 22.61
CA VAL A 564 52.01 36.49 22.30
C VAL A 564 51.50 35.62 23.45
N GLU A 565 50.37 36.01 24.03
CA GLU A 565 49.61 35.24 25.01
C GLU A 565 48.16 35.12 24.54
N ILE A 566 47.59 33.91 24.60
CA ILE A 566 46.15 33.67 24.42
C ILE A 566 45.69 32.95 25.68
N SER A 567 44.70 33.50 26.38
CA SER A 567 44.19 32.91 27.62
C SER A 567 42.82 32.31 27.40
N ILE A 568 42.60 31.10 27.92
CA ILE A 568 41.38 30.33 27.75
C ILE A 568 41.01 29.64 29.07
N ASN A 569 39.75 29.24 29.23
CA ASN A 569 39.32 28.53 30.44
C ASN A 569 39.93 27.12 30.49
N SER A 570 40.17 26.60 31.70
CA SER A 570 40.83 25.29 31.90
C SER A 570 40.10 24.11 31.25
N ASN A 571 38.83 24.30 30.91
CA ASN A 571 37.91 23.27 30.42
C ASN A 571 37.81 23.27 28.89
N GLU A 572 38.32 24.30 28.20
CA GLU A 572 38.22 24.51 26.75
C GLU A 572 39.28 23.71 25.97
N LYS A 573 39.30 22.40 26.22
CA LYS A 573 40.30 21.46 25.69
C LYS A 573 40.37 21.48 24.16
N GLU A 574 39.22 21.53 23.49
CA GLU A 574 39.13 21.54 22.01
C GLU A 574 39.72 22.83 21.44
N PHE A 575 39.39 23.97 22.04
CA PHE A 575 39.90 25.28 21.65
C PHE A 575 41.42 25.36 21.82
N LYS A 576 41.93 24.89 22.97
CA LYS A 576 43.37 24.79 23.27
C LYS A 576 44.15 24.03 22.21
N GLU A 577 43.67 22.85 21.82
CA GLU A 577 44.37 22.02 20.83
C GLU A 577 44.18 22.56 19.40
N ARG A 578 43.08 23.27 19.08
CA ARG A 578 42.95 24.00 17.81
C ARG A 578 43.95 25.16 17.71
N ILE A 579 44.13 25.95 18.77
CA ILE A 579 45.11 27.05 18.80
C ILE A 579 46.53 26.50 18.60
N LYS A 580 46.91 25.43 19.32
CA LYS A 580 48.20 24.75 19.09
C LYS A 580 48.35 24.24 17.65
N TYR A 581 47.31 23.61 17.10
CA TYR A 581 47.32 23.11 15.72
C TYR A 581 47.55 24.24 14.71
N ILE A 582 46.90 25.39 14.89
CA ILE A 582 47.08 26.60 14.09
C ILE A 582 48.55 27.06 14.11
N PHE A 583 49.14 27.31 15.29
CA PHE A 583 50.53 27.77 15.40
C PHE A 583 51.55 26.74 14.88
N LYS A 584 51.27 25.43 15.05
CA LYS A 584 52.09 24.35 14.52
C LYS A 584 51.96 24.20 12.99
N LYS A 585 50.83 24.58 12.39
CA LYS A 585 50.63 24.53 10.93
C LYS A 585 51.12 25.78 10.21
N LEU A 586 50.85 26.98 10.73
CA LEU A 586 51.27 28.24 10.10
C LEU A 586 52.77 28.50 10.23
N TRP A 587 53.37 28.16 11.37
CA TRP A 587 54.75 28.56 11.69
C TRP A 587 55.64 27.46 12.31
N ASN A 588 55.14 26.23 12.42
CA ASN A 588 55.81 25.12 13.12
C ASN A 588 56.28 25.50 14.55
N VAL A 589 55.42 26.20 15.30
CA VAL A 589 55.68 26.63 16.68
C VAL A 589 54.77 25.89 17.64
N GLU A 590 55.37 25.26 18.65
CA GLU A 590 54.63 24.75 19.81
C GLU A 590 54.53 25.83 20.90
N LEU A 591 53.38 25.91 21.55
CA LEU A 591 53.06 26.94 22.55
C LEU A 591 53.27 26.41 23.96
N HIS A 592 53.88 27.21 24.83
CA HIS A 592 54.04 26.88 26.25
C HIS A 592 52.69 27.04 26.97
N GLU A 593 52.26 26.02 27.72
CA GLU A 593 51.08 26.09 28.60
C GLU A 593 51.47 26.66 29.98
N ILE A 594 50.78 27.72 30.41
CA ILE A 594 50.87 28.25 31.78
C ILE A 594 49.52 28.11 32.46
N LYS A 595 49.42 27.13 33.35
CA LYS A 595 48.22 26.84 34.15
C LYS A 595 48.11 27.81 35.31
N HIS A 596 46.91 28.34 35.54
CA HIS A 596 46.56 29.20 36.67
C HIS A 596 45.18 28.80 37.21
N LYS A 597 44.78 29.32 38.38
CA LYS A 597 43.69 28.76 39.21
C LYS A 597 42.37 28.49 38.46
N ASN A 598 42.04 29.31 37.46
CA ASN A 598 40.78 29.23 36.70
C ASN A 598 41.00 29.05 35.18
N GLY A 599 42.23 28.85 34.68
CA GLY A 599 42.51 28.97 33.26
C GLY A 599 43.90 28.51 32.81
N ILE A 600 44.13 28.58 31.49
CA ILE A 600 45.40 28.22 30.84
C ILE A 600 45.76 29.35 29.88
N THR A 601 46.97 29.88 29.99
CA THR A 601 47.55 30.78 28.99
C THR A 601 48.47 30.00 28.08
N LEU A 602 48.17 29.98 26.77
CA LEU A 602 49.08 29.52 25.72
C LEU A 602 50.00 30.68 25.31
N SER A 603 51.29 30.45 25.15
CA SER A 603 52.22 31.55 24.86
C SER A 603 53.48 31.17 24.09
N THR A 604 53.98 32.13 23.32
CA THR A 604 55.31 32.14 22.71
C THR A 604 55.97 33.51 22.81
N ALA A 605 57.31 33.52 22.91
CA ALA A 605 58.15 34.71 22.98
C ALA A 605 59.03 34.90 21.71
N LYS A 606 58.74 34.17 20.62
CA LYS A 606 59.43 34.34 19.33
C LYS A 606 59.07 35.70 18.71
N LYS A 607 60.08 36.56 18.50
CA LYS A 607 59.90 37.92 17.94
C LYS A 607 59.23 37.91 16.56
N GLU A 608 59.62 37.00 15.66
CA GLU A 608 59.00 36.86 14.32
C GLU A 608 57.48 36.62 14.42
N ILE A 609 57.07 35.68 15.27
CA ILE A 609 55.67 35.31 15.48
C ILE A 609 54.86 36.49 16.01
N TYR A 610 55.43 37.31 16.90
CA TYR A 610 54.78 38.55 17.33
C TYR A 610 54.48 39.49 16.15
N HIS A 611 55.40 39.63 15.18
CA HIS A 611 55.22 40.52 14.03
C HIS A 611 54.24 39.93 13.00
N HIS A 612 54.25 38.60 12.78
CA HIS A 612 53.23 37.93 11.97
C HIS A 612 51.83 38.06 12.59
N VAL A 613 51.73 37.92 13.92
CA VAL A 613 50.46 38.07 14.66
C VAL A 613 49.96 39.51 14.65
N ALA A 614 50.84 40.51 14.80
CA ALA A 614 50.46 41.92 14.67
C ALA A 614 49.90 42.21 13.27
N LYS A 615 50.63 41.79 12.23
CA LYS A 615 50.19 41.96 10.84
C LYS A 615 48.83 41.32 10.55
N LEU A 616 48.56 40.11 11.09
CA LEU A 616 47.26 39.43 10.95
C LEU A 616 46.09 40.15 11.66
N LEU A 617 46.37 41.03 12.62
CA LEU A 617 45.37 41.89 13.26
C LEU A 617 45.20 43.21 12.51
N ASP A 618 46.27 43.75 11.93
CA ASP A 618 46.22 44.96 11.09
C ASP A 618 45.46 44.71 9.76
N GLU A 619 45.55 43.50 9.19
CA GLU A 619 44.88 43.10 7.93
C GLU A 619 43.53 42.36 8.16
N ILE A 620 42.97 42.38 9.38
CA ILE A 620 41.87 41.47 9.79
C ILE A 620 40.57 41.58 8.98
N GLU A 621 40.26 42.76 8.44
CA GLU A 621 39.05 43.02 7.64
C GLU A 621 39.13 42.43 6.22
N GLU A 622 40.35 42.15 5.73
CA GLU A 622 40.61 41.57 4.40
C GLU A 622 40.72 40.02 4.43
N LEU A 623 40.68 39.41 5.62
CA LEU A 623 40.66 37.97 5.80
C LEU A 623 39.26 37.38 5.58
N ASP A 624 39.16 36.07 5.35
CA ASP A 624 37.88 35.37 5.17
C ASP A 624 36.94 35.56 6.37
N ALA A 625 35.85 36.30 6.14
CA ALA A 625 34.88 36.65 7.16
C ALA A 625 34.29 35.43 7.88
N ARG A 626 34.13 34.29 7.19
CA ARG A 626 33.69 33.03 7.82
C ARG A 626 34.66 32.58 8.90
N SER A 627 35.95 32.50 8.56
CA SER A 627 37.01 32.04 9.46
C SER A 627 37.29 33.01 10.60
N VAL A 628 37.31 34.33 10.33
CA VAL A 628 37.49 35.36 11.38
C VAL A 628 36.32 35.35 12.37
N LEU A 629 35.07 35.34 11.88
CA LEU A 629 33.90 35.25 12.75
C LEU A 629 33.89 33.94 13.54
N ARG A 630 34.30 32.83 12.95
CA ARG A 630 34.37 31.52 13.63
C ARG A 630 35.40 31.52 14.76
N GLY A 631 36.58 32.12 14.53
CA GLY A 631 37.61 32.29 15.54
C GLY A 631 37.19 33.21 16.68
N PHE A 632 36.60 34.36 16.35
CA PHE A 632 36.10 35.31 17.35
C PHE A 632 34.91 34.76 18.14
N PHE A 633 34.02 34.00 17.49
CA PHE A 633 32.88 33.35 18.13
C PHE A 633 33.31 32.28 19.15
N GLU A 634 34.48 31.67 18.97
CA GLU A 634 34.99 30.69 19.94
C GLU A 634 35.51 31.34 21.23
N GLY A 635 35.96 32.60 21.20
CA GLY A 635 36.21 33.41 22.38
C GLY A 635 34.97 34.18 22.85
N ASP A 636 34.93 35.49 22.56
CA ASP A 636 33.91 36.51 22.94
C ASP A 636 32.46 36.22 22.43
N GLY A 637 32.21 35.06 21.82
CA GLY A 637 30.90 34.60 21.35
C GLY A 637 30.20 33.61 22.29
N SER A 638 28.87 33.62 22.28
CA SER A 638 28.01 32.68 23.02
C SER A 638 26.71 32.35 22.28
N VAL A 639 26.09 31.22 22.60
CA VAL A 639 24.74 30.88 22.14
C VAL A 639 23.76 31.06 23.28
N ASN A 640 22.83 32.00 23.16
CA ASN A 640 21.78 32.18 24.14
C ASN A 640 20.60 31.26 23.80
N LEU A 641 20.56 30.09 24.45
CA LEU A 641 19.50 29.10 24.22
C LEU A 641 18.10 29.64 24.56
N ALA A 642 17.96 30.48 25.59
CA ALA A 642 16.66 31.00 26.04
C ALA A 642 16.07 32.02 25.05
N ARG A 643 16.89 32.91 24.49
CA ARG A 643 16.48 33.83 23.40
C ARG A 643 16.55 33.17 22.01
N ARG A 644 17.17 31.99 21.91
CA ARG A 644 17.49 31.25 20.69
C ARG A 644 18.31 32.07 19.70
N THR A 645 19.32 32.78 20.20
CA THR A 645 20.13 33.74 19.45
C THR A 645 21.62 33.40 19.51
N ILE A 646 22.36 33.83 18.49
CA ILE A 646 23.82 33.79 18.50
C ILE A 646 24.29 35.19 18.90
N VAL A 647 25.15 35.26 19.92
CA VAL A 647 25.50 36.50 20.61
C VAL A 647 27.01 36.69 20.58
N PHE A 648 27.47 37.88 20.24
CA PHE A 648 28.84 38.32 20.43
C PHE A 648 28.83 39.44 21.47
N ASN A 649 29.63 39.31 22.53
CA ASN A 649 29.58 40.23 23.67
C ASN A 649 30.98 40.61 24.16
N THR A 650 31.34 41.89 24.09
CA THR A 650 32.66 42.33 24.54
C THR A 650 32.65 43.77 25.06
N LYS A 651 33.76 44.18 25.69
CA LYS A 651 33.90 45.51 26.33
C LYS A 651 34.45 46.57 25.37
N SER A 652 35.10 46.15 24.28
CA SER A 652 35.54 47.06 23.22
C SER A 652 34.43 47.25 22.19
N ARG A 653 34.06 48.50 21.94
CA ARG A 653 33.09 48.85 20.90
C ARG A 653 33.64 48.52 19.50
N ASP A 654 34.93 48.75 19.30
CA ASP A 654 35.59 48.64 17.99
C ASP A 654 35.79 47.18 17.57
N LYS A 655 36.08 46.27 18.53
CA LYS A 655 36.04 44.81 18.25
C LYS A 655 34.72 44.37 17.61
N LEU A 656 33.59 44.93 18.05
CA LEU A 656 32.28 44.55 17.49
C LEU A 656 31.93 45.26 16.19
N LYS A 657 32.56 46.39 15.84
CA LYS A 657 32.40 46.98 14.49
C LYS A 657 32.92 46.01 13.43
N ILE A 658 34.13 45.49 13.64
CA ILE A 658 34.73 44.45 12.79
C ILE A 658 33.79 43.24 12.68
N VAL A 659 33.23 42.76 13.79
CA VAL A 659 32.25 41.64 13.78
C VAL A 659 30.98 41.98 13.00
N ALA A 660 30.44 43.20 13.14
CA ALA A 660 29.29 43.68 12.37
C ALA A 660 29.57 43.69 10.86
N GLU A 661 30.67 44.32 10.45
CA GLU A 661 31.06 44.45 9.05
C GLU A 661 31.35 43.09 8.39
N LEU A 662 31.96 42.15 9.13
CA LEU A 662 32.16 40.78 8.67
C LEU A 662 30.83 39.98 8.58
N LEU A 663 29.83 40.27 9.43
CA LEU A 663 28.49 39.67 9.32
C LEU A 663 27.72 40.22 8.12
N ASP A 664 27.85 41.53 7.84
CA ASP A 664 27.28 42.16 6.65
C ASP A 664 27.94 41.65 5.36
N LYS A 665 29.27 41.44 5.34
CA LYS A 665 29.98 40.76 4.24
C LYS A 665 29.44 39.34 3.94
N LEU A 666 28.81 38.67 4.91
CA LEU A 666 28.15 37.36 4.75
C LEU A 666 26.61 37.46 4.58
N GLY A 667 26.04 38.67 4.58
CA GLY A 667 24.60 38.89 4.51
C GLY A 667 23.83 38.29 5.69
N ILE A 668 24.41 38.31 6.91
CA ILE A 668 23.83 37.76 8.14
C ILE A 668 23.28 38.90 8.99
N GLY A 669 21.95 39.08 9.00
CA GLY A 669 21.29 40.14 9.75
C GLY A 669 21.39 39.98 11.27
N TYR A 670 21.85 41.03 11.95
CA TYR A 670 22.00 41.09 13.40
C TYR A 670 21.28 42.30 14.03
N SER A 671 21.34 42.42 15.35
CA SER A 671 20.92 43.60 16.11
C SER A 671 22.02 44.02 17.09
N TRP A 672 22.25 45.32 17.25
CA TRP A 672 23.31 45.89 18.11
C TRP A 672 22.71 46.55 19.35
N HIS A 673 23.29 46.27 20.52
CA HIS A 673 22.84 46.80 21.81
C HIS A 673 24.03 47.23 22.68
N GLU A 674 23.89 48.33 23.42
CA GLU A 674 24.90 48.80 24.38
C GLU A 674 24.30 48.85 25.80
N LEU A 675 24.87 48.08 26.73
CA LEU A 675 24.44 48.06 28.13
C LEU A 675 25.33 48.98 28.98
N LYS A 676 24.70 50.00 29.57
CA LYS A 676 25.36 50.97 30.47
C LYS A 676 25.14 50.58 31.94
N GLY A 677 26.23 50.49 32.69
CA GLY A 677 26.30 50.11 34.10
C GLY A 677 27.75 50.00 34.56
N ASN A 678 28.01 49.50 35.78
CA ASN A 678 29.36 49.47 36.39
C ASN A 678 30.45 48.74 35.58
N LYS A 679 30.08 47.94 34.57
CA LYS A 679 30.95 47.50 33.47
C LYS A 679 30.14 47.59 32.19
N SER A 680 30.46 48.55 31.33
CA SER A 680 29.82 48.69 30.01
C SER A 680 30.15 47.49 29.12
N MET A 681 29.14 46.99 28.40
CA MET A 681 29.32 45.94 27.39
C MET A 681 28.54 46.27 26.13
N CYS A 682 29.16 46.02 24.98
CA CYS A 682 28.54 46.07 23.66
C CYS A 682 28.15 44.64 23.25
N ILE A 683 27.02 44.49 22.57
CA ILE A 683 26.43 43.19 22.23
C ILE A 683 25.89 43.22 20.78
N ILE A 684 26.29 42.23 19.98
CA ILE A 684 25.63 41.88 18.72
C ILE A 684 24.81 40.61 18.94
N GLU A 685 23.53 40.62 18.57
CA GLU A 685 22.59 39.51 18.75
C GLU A 685 21.91 39.16 17.41
N ILE A 686 22.27 37.99 16.84
CA ILE A 686 21.71 37.42 15.61
C ILE A 686 20.44 36.64 15.96
N ALA A 687 19.29 37.11 15.46
CA ALA A 687 17.98 36.68 15.96
C ALA A 687 17.05 36.00 14.94
N LYS A 688 17.15 36.28 13.63
CA LYS A 688 16.26 35.67 12.63
C LYS A 688 16.69 34.24 12.27
N ARG A 689 15.77 33.39 11.79
CA ARG A 689 16.07 31.97 11.54
C ARG A 689 17.00 31.78 10.34
N ASP A 690 16.71 32.46 9.25
CA ASP A 690 17.56 32.60 8.06
C ASP A 690 18.96 33.04 8.43
N ASP A 691 19.10 34.13 9.18
CA ASP A 691 20.41 34.64 9.61
C ASP A 691 21.18 33.63 10.50
N ILE A 692 20.50 32.92 11.40
CA ILE A 692 21.11 31.85 12.22
C ILE A 692 21.47 30.60 11.38
N VAL A 693 20.66 30.23 10.38
CA VAL A 693 21.01 29.13 9.45
C VAL A 693 22.22 29.52 8.61
N LYS A 694 22.29 30.76 8.09
CA LYS A 694 23.47 31.28 7.39
C LYS A 694 24.71 31.17 8.28
N PHE A 695 24.63 31.69 9.50
CA PHE A 695 25.73 31.63 10.46
C PHE A 695 26.18 30.19 10.73
N ALA A 696 25.26 29.27 11.03
CA ALA A 696 25.57 27.86 11.27
C ALA A 696 26.19 27.14 10.06
N THR A 697 25.80 27.56 8.85
CA THR A 697 26.20 26.94 7.57
C THR A 697 27.56 27.46 7.10
N LEU A 698 27.79 28.77 7.21
CA LEU A 698 28.96 29.47 6.70
C LEU A 698 30.07 29.62 7.75
N VAL A 699 29.71 29.94 9.00
CA VAL A 699 30.65 30.27 10.10
C VAL A 699 30.80 29.09 11.07
N GLY A 700 29.70 28.65 11.68
CA GLY A 700 29.67 27.61 12.72
C GLY A 700 30.44 28.01 13.99
N ALA A 701 31.07 27.03 14.64
CA ALA A 701 31.95 27.21 15.78
C ALA A 701 33.15 26.25 15.69
N ILE A 702 34.15 26.38 16.58
CA ILE A 702 35.30 25.47 16.67
C ILE A 702 35.01 24.34 17.65
N SER A 703 34.39 24.62 18.81
CA SER A 703 34.02 23.60 19.79
C SER A 703 32.74 22.87 19.44
N ASN A 704 32.66 21.61 19.89
CA ASN A 704 31.47 20.79 19.81
C ASN A 704 30.33 21.35 20.68
N ASP A 705 30.64 21.96 21.84
CA ASP A 705 29.66 22.59 22.72
C ASP A 705 28.95 23.77 22.05
N LYS A 706 29.69 24.72 21.46
CA LYS A 706 29.08 25.84 20.73
C LYS A 706 28.36 25.36 19.47
N SER A 707 28.89 24.37 18.76
CA SER A 707 28.26 23.78 17.56
C SER A 707 26.91 23.10 17.88
N GLU A 708 26.85 22.30 18.95
CA GLU A 708 25.64 21.61 19.41
C GLU A 708 24.60 22.60 19.95
N LYS A 709 25.03 23.69 20.60
CA LYS A 709 24.13 24.80 20.99
C LYS A 709 23.53 25.52 19.77
N ILE A 710 24.30 25.77 18.72
CA ILE A 710 23.79 26.31 17.44
C ILE A 710 22.77 25.35 16.82
N LYS A 711 23.06 24.04 16.81
CA LYS A 711 22.15 23.00 16.29
C LYS A 711 20.80 23.01 17.02
N ARG A 712 20.79 23.10 18.35
CA ARG A 712 19.56 23.15 19.17
C ARG A 712 18.68 24.36 18.84
N ILE A 713 19.24 25.57 18.74
CA ILE A 713 18.43 26.75 18.37
C ILE A 713 17.89 26.67 16.93
N LEU A 714 18.51 25.87 16.06
CA LEU A 714 18.01 25.56 14.71
C LEU A 714 16.96 24.44 14.67
N GLU A 715 16.92 23.52 15.64
CA GLU A 715 15.88 22.51 15.75
C GLU A 715 14.57 23.09 16.35
N GLU A 716 14.68 24.13 17.18
CA GLU A 716 13.53 24.71 17.91
C GLU A 716 12.78 25.85 17.19
N LYS A 717 13.41 26.58 16.26
CA LYS A 717 12.76 27.72 15.57
C LYS A 717 11.87 27.27 14.40
N THR A 718 10.55 27.34 14.56
CA THR A 718 9.57 26.94 13.54
C THR A 718 9.52 27.89 12.33
N PHE A 719 9.36 27.36 11.12
CA PHE A 719 9.23 28.17 9.90
C PHE A 719 7.91 28.95 9.82
N LYS A 720 7.95 30.15 9.21
CA LYS A 720 6.78 30.92 8.78
C LYS A 720 6.92 31.28 7.30
N ILE A 721 5.79 31.41 6.59
CA ILE A 721 5.75 31.79 5.16
C ILE A 721 5.67 33.31 5.01
N SER A 722 5.01 34.00 5.93
CA SER A 722 4.94 35.46 5.97
C SER A 722 6.23 36.06 6.54
N GLY A 723 7.06 36.64 5.67
CA GLY A 723 8.13 37.58 6.04
C GLY A 723 9.48 36.97 6.44
N GLY A 724 10.02 36.01 5.67
CA GLY A 724 11.39 35.52 5.92
C GLY A 724 11.79 34.30 5.08
N PHE A 725 12.33 33.28 5.77
CA PHE A 725 13.00 32.07 5.24
C PHE A 725 12.39 31.43 3.97
N TYR A 726 11.06 31.40 3.81
CA TYR A 726 10.40 30.87 2.62
C TYR A 726 9.74 31.97 1.79
N ASN A 727 9.93 31.90 0.47
CA ASN A 727 9.25 32.74 -0.52
C ASN A 727 8.22 31.90 -1.28
N THR A 728 7.20 32.55 -1.87
CA THR A 728 6.20 31.88 -2.71
C THR A 728 6.20 32.43 -4.13
N GLU A 729 6.45 31.57 -5.10
CA GLU A 729 6.50 31.89 -6.53
C GLU A 729 5.30 31.30 -7.26
N ASP A 730 4.83 31.95 -8.32
CA ASP A 730 3.79 31.36 -9.18
C ASP A 730 4.30 30.09 -9.86
N ILE A 731 3.43 29.08 -9.95
CA ILE A 731 3.83 27.74 -10.38
C ILE A 731 3.99 27.73 -11.90
N LYS A 732 5.22 27.48 -12.34
CA LYS A 732 5.55 27.14 -13.72
C LYS A 732 5.94 25.67 -13.73
N VAL A 733 5.11 24.84 -14.36
CA VAL A 733 5.40 23.42 -14.55
C VAL A 733 5.68 23.16 -16.02
N SER A 734 6.69 22.36 -16.31
CA SER A 734 6.82 21.64 -17.58
C SER A 734 7.07 20.16 -17.30
N THR A 735 6.84 19.29 -18.26
CA THR A 735 7.16 17.87 -18.15
C THR A 735 8.13 17.51 -19.26
N SER A 736 9.31 17.02 -18.89
CA SER A 736 10.31 16.55 -19.85
C SER A 736 10.41 15.04 -19.79
N HIS A 737 10.56 14.40 -20.95
CA HIS A 737 11.01 13.01 -20.98
C HIS A 737 12.52 13.00 -20.72
N TYR A 738 12.93 12.14 -19.81
CA TYR A 738 14.28 12.07 -19.29
C TYR A 738 14.70 10.59 -19.17
N ARG A 739 15.90 10.28 -19.68
CA ARG A 739 16.51 8.97 -19.68
C ARG A 739 17.96 9.13 -19.25
N GLY A 740 18.23 8.80 -18.00
CA GLY A 740 19.51 8.92 -17.32
C GLY A 740 19.46 8.09 -16.05
N LYS A 741 20.09 8.55 -14.97
CA LYS A 741 20.03 7.88 -13.67
C LYS A 741 19.04 8.53 -12.71
N VAL A 742 18.88 7.93 -11.54
CA VAL A 742 18.16 8.43 -10.38
C VAL A 742 19.07 8.24 -9.18
N TYR A 743 19.14 9.27 -8.34
CA TYR A 743 20.07 9.35 -7.24
C TYR A 743 19.26 9.54 -5.96
N ASP A 744 19.39 8.62 -5.02
CA ASP A 744 18.87 8.81 -3.66
C ASP A 744 20.03 8.91 -2.67
N LEU A 745 19.95 9.89 -1.78
CA LEU A 745 20.99 10.18 -0.82
C LEU A 745 20.57 9.71 0.56
N THR A 746 21.27 8.69 1.06
CA THR A 746 21.25 8.43 2.50
C THR A 746 22.14 9.49 3.15
N LEU A 747 21.53 10.40 3.89
CA LEU A 747 22.22 11.47 4.59
C LEU A 747 22.45 11.12 6.06
N GLU A 748 23.40 11.83 6.66
CA GLU A 748 23.61 11.89 8.10
C GLU A 748 22.52 12.80 8.68
N GLY A 749 21.51 12.16 9.28
CA GLY A 749 20.33 12.80 9.85
C GLY A 749 19.04 12.55 9.05
N GLU A 750 18.19 13.57 9.06
CA GLU A 750 16.77 13.44 8.73
C GLU A 750 16.41 13.05 7.27
N PRO A 751 15.19 12.52 7.04
CA PRO A 751 14.63 12.11 5.74
C PRO A 751 14.52 13.15 4.62
N TYR A 752 15.07 14.34 4.80
CA TYR A 752 14.46 15.56 4.30
C TYR A 752 15.49 16.54 3.74
N TYR A 753 15.94 16.28 2.50
CA TYR A 753 16.84 17.18 1.76
C TYR A 753 16.13 17.98 0.68
N PHE A 754 16.71 19.13 0.33
CA PHE A 754 16.06 20.17 -0.47
C PHE A 754 16.60 20.17 -1.90
N ALA A 755 16.19 19.14 -2.66
CA ALA A 755 16.38 19.03 -4.10
C ALA A 755 15.81 20.27 -4.81
N ASN A 756 16.65 21.14 -5.39
CA ASN A 756 16.24 22.47 -5.90
C ASN A 756 15.35 23.29 -4.92
N GLY A 757 15.39 23.00 -3.60
CA GLY A 757 14.49 23.55 -2.58
C GLY A 757 13.26 22.71 -2.17
N ILE A 758 13.10 21.44 -2.59
CA ILE A 758 11.86 20.61 -2.50
C ILE A 758 12.15 19.09 -2.13
N LEU A 759 11.16 18.19 -1.87
CA LEU A 759 11.18 17.09 -0.85
C LEU A 759 10.26 15.82 -1.11
N THR A 760 10.69 14.52 -1.14
CA THR A 760 9.96 13.44 -1.93
C THR A 760 9.93 11.94 -1.42
N HIS A 761 8.96 11.04 -1.85
CA HIS A 761 8.28 9.96 -1.02
C HIS A 761 7.57 8.68 -1.74
N ASN A 762 7.25 7.49 -1.10
CA ASN A 762 6.46 6.22 -1.55
C ASN A 762 5.85 5.22 -0.42
N SER A 763 6.00 3.83 -0.38
CA SER A 763 5.46 2.78 0.63
C SER A 763 6.25 1.39 0.95
N MET A 764 5.80 0.44 1.87
CA MET A 764 6.57 -0.66 2.64
C MET A 764 6.64 -2.22 2.30
N TYR A 765 5.65 -3.09 2.58
CA TYR A 765 5.87 -4.54 2.99
C TYR A 765 6.72 -5.48 2.08
N PRO A 766 6.50 -5.59 0.77
CA PRO A 766 7.33 -6.45 -0.11
C PRO A 766 8.82 -6.11 -0.07
N SER A 767 9.16 -4.87 0.30
CA SER A 767 10.53 -4.41 0.53
C SER A 767 11.21 -5.11 1.71
N ILE A 768 10.47 -5.63 2.70
CA ILE A 768 11.01 -6.49 3.77
C ILE A 768 11.49 -7.81 3.17
N MET A 769 10.64 -8.48 2.38
CA MET A 769 10.95 -9.78 1.77
C MET A 769 12.16 -9.68 0.83
N ILE A 770 12.23 -8.60 0.03
CA ILE A 770 13.36 -8.33 -0.87
C ILE A 770 14.64 -8.00 -0.08
N SER A 771 14.59 -7.07 0.88
CA SER A 771 15.78 -6.58 1.60
C SER A 771 16.42 -7.64 2.50
N PHE A 772 15.61 -8.51 3.11
CA PHE A 772 16.09 -9.57 3.98
C PHE A 772 16.18 -10.95 3.30
N ASN A 773 15.92 -11.03 1.99
CA ASN A 773 15.93 -12.27 1.19
C ASN A 773 15.03 -13.37 1.77
N ILE A 774 13.81 -13.02 2.20
CA ILE A 774 12.87 -13.94 2.87
C ILE A 774 12.18 -14.82 1.81
N SER A 775 12.58 -16.09 1.75
CA SER A 775 12.09 -17.09 0.81
C SER A 775 12.26 -18.50 1.41
N PRO A 776 11.50 -19.53 1.00
CA PRO A 776 11.56 -20.86 1.63
C PRO A 776 12.86 -21.59 1.30
N ASP A 777 13.42 -21.34 0.11
CA ASP A 777 14.71 -21.79 -0.39
C ASP A 777 15.92 -21.13 0.31
N THR A 778 15.74 -19.92 0.86
CA THR A 778 16.80 -19.18 1.58
C THR A 778 16.81 -19.44 3.09
N LEU A 779 15.74 -20.02 3.64
CA LEU A 779 15.59 -20.39 5.05
C LEU A 779 16.69 -21.38 5.50
N VAL A 780 17.20 -21.21 6.72
CA VAL A 780 18.22 -22.08 7.34
C VAL A 780 17.81 -22.47 8.76
N LEU A 781 17.51 -23.75 8.95
CA LEU A 781 17.06 -24.34 10.23
C LEU A 781 18.20 -24.60 11.23
N GLY A 782 19.47 -24.34 10.86
CA GLY A 782 20.66 -24.72 11.62
C GLY A 782 21.56 -23.53 12.03
N LYS A 783 22.87 -23.78 12.09
CA LYS A 783 23.88 -22.71 12.12
C LYS A 783 23.98 -22.05 10.74
N CYS A 784 24.25 -20.75 10.72
CA CYS A 784 24.51 -19.96 9.52
C CYS A 784 25.44 -18.82 9.91
N GLU A 785 26.49 -18.58 9.12
CA GLU A 785 27.49 -17.54 9.41
C GLU A 785 27.11 -16.22 8.73
N ASP A 786 26.57 -16.25 7.51
CA ASP A 786 26.08 -15.06 6.80
C ASP A 786 24.58 -15.15 6.45
N CYS A 787 23.75 -14.98 7.48
CA CYS A 787 22.29 -14.90 7.35
C CYS A 787 21.74 -13.57 7.90
N ASN A 788 20.62 -13.14 7.32
CA ASN A 788 19.69 -12.23 8.00
C ASN A 788 18.92 -13.02 9.05
N ILE A 789 18.88 -12.55 10.31
CA ILE A 789 18.17 -13.19 11.41
C ILE A 789 16.93 -12.36 11.74
N ALA A 790 15.76 -12.98 11.68
CA ALA A 790 14.50 -12.32 12.01
C ALA A 790 14.42 -12.01 13.51
N PRO A 791 14.02 -10.80 13.90
CA PRO A 791 13.82 -10.45 15.31
C PRO A 791 12.67 -11.26 15.89
N GLU A 792 12.64 -11.42 17.23
CA GLU A 792 11.61 -12.14 17.99
C GLU A 792 11.59 -13.67 17.76
N VAL A 793 11.52 -14.11 16.50
CA VAL A 793 11.36 -15.52 16.09
C VAL A 793 12.67 -16.23 15.74
N GLY A 794 13.75 -15.50 15.46
CA GLY A 794 15.10 -16.07 15.27
C GLY A 794 15.35 -16.79 13.93
N HIS A 795 14.33 -16.89 13.05
CA HIS A 795 14.43 -17.51 11.71
C HIS A 795 15.53 -16.88 10.87
N LYS A 796 16.31 -17.70 10.15
CA LYS A 796 17.53 -17.29 9.46
C LYS A 796 17.39 -17.45 7.96
N PHE A 797 17.74 -16.43 7.19
CA PHE A 797 17.68 -16.43 5.72
C PHE A 797 19.04 -16.08 5.14
N ARG A 798 19.57 -16.90 4.23
CA ARG A 798 20.86 -16.63 3.56
C ARG A 798 20.78 -15.29 2.83
N LYS A 799 21.83 -14.46 2.91
CA LYS A 799 21.82 -13.15 2.23
C LYS A 799 21.86 -13.30 0.71
N GLU A 800 22.66 -14.26 0.24
CA GLU A 800 22.78 -14.68 -1.15
C GLU A 800 22.76 -16.23 -1.27
N PRO A 801 22.42 -16.81 -2.43
CA PRO A 801 21.92 -16.12 -3.63
C PRO A 801 20.51 -15.53 -3.44
N ASP A 802 20.13 -14.66 -4.38
CA ASP A 802 18.78 -14.13 -4.58
C ASP A 802 17.72 -15.26 -4.55
N GLY A 803 16.86 -15.28 -3.52
CA GLY A 803 15.87 -16.33 -3.32
C GLY A 803 14.69 -16.26 -4.28
N PHE A 804 13.97 -17.36 -4.44
CA PHE A 804 12.86 -17.53 -5.38
C PHE A 804 11.84 -16.36 -5.33
N PHE A 805 11.36 -15.98 -4.14
CA PHE A 805 10.45 -14.84 -3.99
C PHE A 805 11.10 -13.48 -4.25
N LYS A 806 12.36 -13.26 -3.87
CA LYS A 806 13.09 -11.97 -4.09
C LYS A 806 13.18 -11.68 -5.58
N ARG A 807 13.48 -12.70 -6.40
CA ARG A 807 13.57 -12.63 -7.86
C ARG A 807 12.23 -12.29 -8.52
N ILE A 808 11.16 -12.98 -8.15
CA ILE A 808 9.83 -12.75 -8.73
C ILE A 808 9.25 -11.40 -8.28
N LEU A 809 9.43 -11.01 -7.01
CA LEU A 809 8.99 -9.69 -6.52
C LEU A 809 9.72 -8.53 -7.20
N ARG A 810 11.03 -8.67 -7.49
CA ARG A 810 11.79 -7.70 -8.31
C ARG A 810 11.18 -7.55 -9.70
N MET A 811 11.02 -8.66 -10.44
CA MET A 811 10.40 -8.68 -11.76
C MET A 811 9.01 -8.01 -11.80
N LEU A 812 8.15 -8.26 -10.80
CA LEU A 812 6.82 -7.64 -10.70
C LEU A 812 6.89 -6.12 -10.46
N ILE A 813 7.83 -5.66 -9.63
CA ILE A 813 8.05 -4.23 -9.35
C ILE A 813 8.66 -3.51 -10.56
N GLU A 814 9.58 -4.17 -11.27
CA GLU A 814 10.26 -3.67 -12.46
C GLU A 814 9.29 -3.54 -13.65
N LYS A 815 8.56 -4.61 -14.00
CA LYS A 815 7.50 -4.56 -15.04
C LYS A 815 6.44 -3.48 -14.74
N ARG A 816 6.12 -3.28 -13.46
CA ARG A 816 5.21 -2.20 -13.02
C ARG A 816 5.81 -0.79 -13.20
N ARG A 817 7.11 -0.62 -13.00
CA ARG A 817 7.86 0.63 -13.25
C ARG A 817 7.91 0.95 -14.75
N GLU A 818 8.07 -0.06 -15.59
CA GLU A 818 8.06 0.05 -17.06
C GLU A 818 6.69 0.45 -17.60
N ILE A 819 5.62 -0.22 -17.18
CA ILE A 819 4.24 0.15 -17.54
C ILE A 819 3.95 1.59 -17.09
N LYS A 820 4.27 1.95 -15.84
CA LYS A 820 4.16 3.33 -15.34
C LYS A 820 5.07 4.34 -16.05
N LYS A 821 6.06 3.90 -16.83
CA LYS A 821 6.91 4.74 -17.68
C LYS A 821 6.25 4.98 -19.04
N ILE A 822 5.61 3.96 -19.63
CA ILE A 822 4.87 4.07 -20.88
C ILE A 822 3.62 4.93 -20.68
N MET A 823 2.80 4.64 -19.65
CA MET A 823 1.61 5.43 -19.25
C MET A 823 1.84 6.95 -19.24
N LYS A 824 3.02 7.40 -18.79
CA LYS A 824 3.34 8.83 -18.67
C LYS A 824 3.36 9.55 -20.04
N LYS A 825 3.51 8.81 -21.14
CA LYS A 825 3.59 9.34 -22.51
C LYS A 825 2.24 9.41 -23.23
N LEU A 826 1.18 8.86 -22.64
CA LEU A 826 -0.12 8.69 -23.26
C LEU A 826 -1.13 9.71 -22.72
N ASP A 827 -2.13 10.06 -23.52
CA ASP A 827 -3.25 10.83 -23.02
C ASP A 827 -4.11 9.99 -22.06
N ARG A 828 -4.60 10.60 -20.99
CA ARG A 828 -5.27 9.92 -19.88
C ARG A 828 -6.63 9.34 -20.25
N GLU A 829 -7.30 9.96 -21.20
CA GLU A 829 -8.59 9.52 -21.72
C GLU A 829 -8.44 8.48 -22.85
N SER A 830 -7.20 8.14 -23.24
CA SER A 830 -6.94 7.13 -24.27
C SER A 830 -7.12 5.69 -23.74
N ASN A 831 -7.62 4.82 -24.62
CA ASN A 831 -7.76 3.38 -24.34
C ASN A 831 -6.41 2.74 -23.95
N GLU A 832 -5.30 3.19 -24.53
CA GLU A 832 -3.96 2.70 -24.20
C GLU A 832 -3.54 3.08 -22.77
N TYR A 833 -3.77 4.33 -22.33
CA TYR A 833 -3.51 4.73 -20.94
C TYR A 833 -4.40 3.94 -19.96
N ARG A 834 -5.69 3.81 -20.27
CA ARG A 834 -6.65 3.03 -19.45
C ARG A 834 -6.16 1.59 -19.30
N LEU A 835 -5.76 0.95 -20.40
CA LEU A 835 -5.23 -0.40 -20.41
C LEU A 835 -3.96 -0.51 -19.56
N LEU A 836 -3.01 0.42 -19.68
CA LEU A 836 -1.78 0.39 -18.89
C LEU A 836 -1.97 0.70 -17.39
N ASP A 837 -2.94 1.54 -16.99
CA ASP A 837 -3.27 1.74 -15.58
C ASP A 837 -3.79 0.45 -14.94
N ILE A 838 -4.63 -0.28 -15.68
CA ILE A 838 -5.09 -1.62 -15.32
C ILE A 838 -3.88 -2.57 -15.14
N LYS A 839 -2.89 -2.55 -16.04
CA LYS A 839 -1.67 -3.38 -15.87
C LYS A 839 -0.90 -3.02 -14.59
N GLN A 840 -0.65 -1.73 -14.30
CA GLN A 840 0.11 -1.35 -13.09
C GLN A 840 -0.67 -1.60 -11.79
N ALA A 841 -2.00 -1.52 -11.82
CA ALA A 841 -2.86 -1.85 -10.69
C ALA A 841 -2.81 -3.36 -10.39
N THR A 842 -2.93 -4.19 -11.42
CA THR A 842 -2.80 -5.65 -11.36
C THR A 842 -1.46 -6.07 -10.74
N LEU A 843 -0.36 -5.49 -11.20
CA LEU A 843 0.97 -5.75 -10.64
C LEU A 843 1.09 -5.32 -9.16
N LYS A 844 0.44 -4.21 -8.73
CA LYS A 844 0.40 -3.83 -7.31
C LYS A 844 -0.32 -4.89 -6.47
N VAL A 845 -1.46 -5.38 -6.96
CA VAL A 845 -2.30 -6.37 -6.27
C VAL A 845 -1.56 -7.70 -6.10
N LEU A 846 -0.92 -8.20 -7.16
CA LEU A 846 -0.11 -9.43 -7.10
C LEU A 846 1.08 -9.26 -6.14
N THR A 847 1.90 -8.21 -6.30
CA THR A 847 3.08 -7.96 -5.44
C THR A 847 2.72 -7.93 -3.95
N ASN A 848 1.62 -7.24 -3.59
CA ASN A 848 1.17 -7.16 -2.19
C ASN A 848 0.57 -8.47 -1.65
N SER A 849 0.24 -9.44 -2.51
CA SER A 849 -0.39 -10.71 -2.10
C SER A 849 0.62 -11.78 -1.64
N PHE A 850 1.92 -11.62 -1.92
CA PHE A 850 2.96 -12.61 -1.58
C PHE A 850 3.06 -12.88 -0.07
N TYR A 851 3.03 -11.85 0.77
CA TYR A 851 3.01 -12.03 2.23
C TYR A 851 1.79 -12.84 2.70
N GLY A 852 0.60 -12.58 2.14
CA GLY A 852 -0.61 -13.34 2.47
C GLY A 852 -0.57 -14.79 1.98
N TYR A 853 0.23 -15.08 0.94
CA TYR A 853 0.41 -16.40 0.39
C TYR A 853 1.33 -17.29 1.25
N THR A 854 2.44 -16.77 1.79
CA THR A 854 3.37 -17.58 2.61
C THR A 854 2.75 -18.11 3.90
N GLY A 855 1.76 -17.40 4.45
CA GLY A 855 0.99 -17.80 5.63
C GLY A 855 -0.30 -18.60 5.33
N TRP A 856 -0.60 -18.91 4.07
CA TRP A 856 -1.77 -19.72 3.70
C TRP A 856 -1.40 -21.21 3.70
N SER A 857 -1.94 -22.00 4.63
CA SER A 857 -1.53 -23.41 4.84
C SER A 857 -1.61 -24.29 3.57
N LEU A 858 -2.62 -24.08 2.73
CA LEU A 858 -2.82 -24.83 1.48
C LEU A 858 -1.90 -24.38 0.33
N ALA A 859 -0.99 -23.43 0.57
CA ALA A 859 0.01 -23.02 -0.40
C ALA A 859 1.08 -24.10 -0.60
N ARG A 860 1.53 -24.31 -1.85
CA ARG A 860 2.71 -25.15 -2.15
C ARG A 860 3.97 -24.61 -1.49
N TRP A 861 4.29 -23.33 -1.71
CA TRP A 861 5.38 -22.65 -1.00
C TRP A 861 4.88 -22.01 0.31
N TYR A 862 4.03 -22.73 1.07
CA TYR A 862 3.73 -22.39 2.46
C TYR A 862 5.04 -22.38 3.26
N CYS A 863 5.26 -21.27 3.97
CA CYS A 863 6.45 -21.08 4.78
C CYS A 863 6.04 -20.19 5.96
N ARG A 864 5.59 -20.81 7.05
CA ARG A 864 5.23 -20.13 8.29
C ARG A 864 6.39 -19.25 8.74
N GLU A 865 7.61 -19.78 8.69
CA GLU A 865 8.84 -19.12 9.11
C GLU A 865 9.10 -17.85 8.28
N CYS A 866 8.74 -17.85 6.99
CA CYS A 866 8.78 -16.69 6.11
C CYS A 866 7.69 -15.66 6.46
N ALA A 867 6.47 -16.13 6.77
CA ALA A 867 5.36 -15.27 7.19
C ALA A 867 5.65 -14.61 8.54
N GLU A 868 6.09 -15.39 9.53
CA GLU A 868 6.56 -14.97 10.85
C GLU A 868 7.76 -14.04 10.79
N ALA A 869 8.76 -14.30 9.94
CA ALA A 869 9.88 -13.39 9.77
C ALA A 869 9.45 -12.05 9.15
N THR A 870 8.53 -12.10 8.18
CA THR A 870 7.99 -10.88 7.54
C THR A 870 7.13 -10.08 8.52
N THR A 871 6.26 -10.73 9.30
CA THR A 871 5.52 -10.05 10.36
C THR A 871 6.47 -9.53 11.42
N ALA A 872 7.38 -10.34 11.96
CA ALA A 872 8.28 -9.97 13.04
C ALA A 872 9.24 -8.83 12.68
N TRP A 873 9.74 -8.75 11.44
CA TRP A 873 10.44 -7.54 10.97
C TRP A 873 9.50 -6.32 10.97
N GLY A 874 8.27 -6.44 10.46
CA GLY A 874 7.25 -5.39 10.57
C GLY A 874 6.92 -5.02 12.02
N ARG A 875 6.84 -6.00 12.93
CA ARG A 875 6.61 -5.81 14.37
C ARG A 875 7.77 -5.05 15.00
N HIS A 876 9.00 -5.47 14.72
CA HIS A 876 10.21 -4.80 15.16
C HIS A 876 10.23 -3.34 14.68
N PHE A 877 9.98 -3.09 13.39
CA PHE A 877 9.94 -1.73 12.84
C PHE A 877 8.83 -0.86 13.46
N ILE A 878 7.62 -1.38 13.68
CA ILE A 878 6.54 -0.61 14.32
C ILE A 878 6.80 -0.41 15.81
N LYS A 879 7.26 -1.42 16.56
CA LYS A 879 7.65 -1.32 17.98
C LYS A 879 8.81 -0.31 18.15
N LYS A 880 9.79 -0.34 17.24
CA LYS A 880 10.90 0.61 17.19
C LYS A 880 10.41 2.03 16.87
N SER A 881 9.47 2.17 15.93
CA SER A 881 8.79 3.44 15.63
C SER A 881 8.03 3.99 16.82
N ALA A 882 7.29 3.14 17.55
CA ALA A 882 6.54 3.54 18.72
C ALA A 882 7.44 3.93 19.91
N ARG A 883 8.53 3.18 20.15
CA ARG A 883 9.57 3.55 21.14
C ARG A 883 10.13 4.94 20.84
N ILE A 884 10.59 5.15 19.61
CA ILE A 884 11.23 6.40 19.17
C ILE A 884 10.26 7.59 19.25
N ALA A 885 8.96 7.36 19.01
CA ALA A 885 7.90 8.35 19.23
C ALA A 885 7.72 8.68 20.72
N GLY A 886 7.63 7.67 21.59
CA GLY A 886 7.51 7.85 23.04
C GLY A 886 8.71 8.60 23.64
N GLU A 887 9.92 8.33 23.16
CA GLU A 887 11.15 9.06 23.53
C GLU A 887 11.13 10.55 23.12
N LEU A 888 10.29 10.93 22.15
CA LEU A 888 10.03 12.33 21.76
C LEU A 888 8.80 12.91 22.47
N GLY A 889 8.21 12.19 23.42
CA GLY A 889 6.97 12.56 24.09
C GLY A 889 5.76 12.61 23.16
N LEU A 890 5.76 11.84 22.07
CA LEU A 890 4.57 11.63 21.23
C LEU A 890 3.75 10.48 21.81
N GLU A 891 2.46 10.73 22.00
CA GLU A 891 1.46 9.70 22.28
C GLU A 891 1.26 8.87 21.00
N VAL A 892 1.73 7.63 20.99
CA VAL A 892 1.38 6.67 19.92
C VAL A 892 0.01 6.13 20.25
N LEU A 893 -1.02 6.68 19.61
CA LEU A 893 -2.41 6.34 19.90
C LEU A 893 -2.80 4.97 19.37
N TYR A 894 -2.18 4.54 18.27
CA TYR A 894 -2.48 3.30 17.57
C TYR A 894 -1.36 2.97 16.59
N GLY A 895 -1.26 1.72 16.15
CA GLY A 895 -0.35 1.28 15.11
C GLY A 895 -0.86 -0.01 14.49
N ASP A 896 -0.81 -0.12 13.16
CA ASP A 896 -1.46 -1.17 12.39
C ASP A 896 -0.60 -1.57 11.19
N THR A 897 0.02 -2.76 11.27
CA THR A 897 0.57 -3.52 10.12
C THR A 897 1.76 -2.89 9.38
N ASP A 898 1.57 -1.68 8.85
CA ASP A 898 2.51 -0.85 8.09
C ASP A 898 2.52 0.63 8.52
N SER A 899 1.65 1.05 9.45
CA SER A 899 1.45 2.46 9.84
C SER A 899 1.39 2.69 11.35
N ILE A 900 1.69 3.91 11.81
CA ILE A 900 1.48 4.36 13.20
C ILE A 900 0.71 5.69 13.26
N PHE A 901 -0.07 5.87 14.32
CA PHE A 901 -0.89 7.05 14.59
C PHE A 901 -0.35 7.77 15.82
N VAL A 902 0.00 9.03 15.66
CA VAL A 902 0.71 9.82 16.70
C VAL A 902 0.01 11.14 17.00
N LYS A 903 0.03 11.53 18.27
CA LYS A 903 -0.54 12.74 18.89
C LYS A 903 0.43 13.31 19.93
N LYS A 904 0.15 14.52 20.42
CA LYS A 904 0.72 15.08 21.65
C LYS A 904 -0.32 16.01 22.27
N SER A 905 -0.73 15.75 23.51
CA SER A 905 -1.80 16.50 24.15
C SER A 905 -1.42 17.97 24.34
N GLY A 906 -2.40 18.86 24.19
CA GLY A 906 -2.20 20.31 24.17
C GLY A 906 -1.67 20.90 22.85
N LEU A 907 -1.32 20.08 21.85
CA LEU A 907 -0.87 20.56 20.54
C LEU A 907 -1.99 20.51 19.49
N ASN A 908 -2.06 21.55 18.65
CA ASN A 908 -2.86 21.52 17.43
C ASN A 908 -2.14 20.76 16.29
N LEU A 909 -2.84 20.50 15.18
CA LEU A 909 -2.32 19.73 14.04
C LEU A 909 -1.03 20.33 13.45
N GLU A 910 -0.86 21.65 13.45
CA GLU A 910 0.36 22.33 12.95
C GLU A 910 1.54 22.27 13.92
N GLU A 911 1.28 22.13 15.23
CA GLU A 911 2.32 21.86 16.22
C GLU A 911 2.75 20.39 16.19
N LEU A 912 1.78 19.48 16.13
CA LEU A 912 2.03 18.05 16.01
C LEU A 912 2.79 17.70 14.72
N LYS A 913 2.46 18.35 13.58
CA LYS A 913 3.20 18.25 12.31
C LYS A 913 4.70 18.55 12.44
N LYS A 914 5.16 19.23 13.49
CA LYS A 914 6.58 19.53 13.75
C LYS A 914 7.24 18.42 14.56
N GLU A 915 6.58 17.96 15.63
CA GLU A 915 7.05 16.86 16.47
C GLU A 915 7.11 15.53 15.69
N VAL A 916 6.10 15.25 14.86
CA VAL A 916 6.06 14.07 14.00
C VAL A 916 7.16 14.09 12.94
N LYS A 917 7.63 15.25 12.48
CA LYS A 917 8.78 15.31 11.57
C LYS A 917 10.09 14.87 12.24
N LYS A 918 10.29 15.18 13.53
CA LYS A 918 11.44 14.69 14.33
C LYS A 918 11.42 13.16 14.49
N LEU A 919 10.23 12.59 14.67
CA LEU A 919 10.01 11.15 14.72
C LEU A 919 10.45 10.49 13.40
N ILE A 920 9.89 10.96 12.28
CA ILE A 920 10.24 10.46 10.95
C ILE A 920 11.76 10.63 10.70
N GLY A 921 12.32 11.75 11.16
CA GLY A 921 13.74 12.02 11.40
C GLY A 921 14.54 10.80 11.84
N LYS A 922 14.40 10.48 13.12
CA LYS A 922 15.12 9.41 13.82
C LYS A 922 14.80 7.99 13.30
N LEU A 923 13.74 7.83 12.50
CA LEU A 923 13.38 6.53 11.92
C LEU A 923 14.14 6.17 10.64
N ARG A 924 14.47 7.13 9.76
CA ARG A 924 15.31 6.82 8.58
C ARG A 924 16.73 6.39 9.00
N GLU A 925 17.25 6.96 10.09
CA GLU A 925 18.57 6.61 10.63
C GLU A 925 18.62 5.17 11.19
N GLU A 926 17.51 4.70 11.78
CA GLU A 926 17.44 3.44 12.52
C GLU A 926 16.81 2.27 11.72
N MET A 927 16.35 2.45 10.49
CA MET A 927 15.57 1.44 9.72
C MET A 927 15.92 1.38 8.22
N PRO A 928 15.98 0.19 7.59
CA PRO A 928 16.24 0.02 6.15
C PRO A 928 15.04 0.34 5.25
N ILE A 929 13.98 0.93 5.83
CA ILE A 929 12.76 1.37 5.16
C ILE A 929 12.39 2.71 5.81
N GLN A 930 12.33 3.76 4.99
CA GLN A 930 12.17 5.14 5.48
C GLN A 930 10.72 5.41 5.85
N ILE A 931 10.41 6.11 6.94
CA ILE A 931 9.01 6.49 7.25
C ILE A 931 8.68 7.92 6.72
N GLU A 932 7.39 8.31 6.67
CA GLU A 932 6.87 9.58 6.09
C GLU A 932 5.55 10.06 6.75
N ILE A 933 4.67 10.79 6.03
CA ILE A 933 3.28 11.07 6.39
C ILE A 933 2.34 10.58 5.28
N ASP A 934 1.33 9.78 5.66
CA ASP A 934 0.12 9.49 4.89
C ASP A 934 -0.96 10.55 5.16
N GLU A 935 -1.72 10.47 6.26
CA GLU A 935 -2.97 11.24 6.44
C GLU A 935 -3.03 12.04 7.75
N TYR A 936 -3.75 13.16 7.71
CA TYR A 936 -3.97 14.06 8.84
C TYR A 936 -5.43 14.03 9.31
N TYR A 937 -5.66 13.91 10.61
CA TYR A 937 -6.99 13.87 11.22
C TYR A 937 -7.20 15.06 12.16
N ASN A 938 -8.28 15.82 11.92
CA ASN A 938 -8.74 16.88 12.81
C ASN A 938 -9.28 16.29 14.12
N ALA A 939 -9.99 15.17 14.02
CA ALA A 939 -10.20 14.26 15.14
C ALA A 939 -10.39 12.82 14.66
N ILE A 940 -10.02 11.87 15.52
CA ILE A 940 -10.13 10.43 15.31
C ILE A 940 -10.43 9.76 16.66
N PHE A 941 -11.25 8.72 16.66
CA PHE A 941 -11.42 7.87 17.83
C PHE A 941 -11.23 6.40 17.46
N PHE A 942 -10.72 5.63 18.41
CA PHE A 942 -10.44 4.22 18.25
C PHE A 942 -11.34 3.40 19.20
N VAL A 943 -11.84 2.27 18.71
CA VAL A 943 -12.78 1.40 19.43
C VAL A 943 -12.09 0.12 19.89
N GLU A 944 -11.45 -0.57 18.95
CA GLU A 944 -10.76 -1.85 19.08
C GLU A 944 -9.61 -1.88 18.06
N LYS A 945 -8.71 -2.86 18.15
CA LYS A 945 -7.72 -3.16 17.12
C LYS A 945 -8.37 -3.22 15.73
N LYS A 946 -7.79 -2.50 14.77
CA LYS A 946 -8.27 -2.29 13.39
C LYS A 946 -9.65 -1.62 13.25
N ARG A 947 -10.16 -0.98 14.31
CA ARG A 947 -11.47 -0.31 14.32
C ARG A 947 -11.38 1.14 14.79
N TYR A 948 -11.53 2.08 13.86
CA TYR A 948 -11.48 3.52 14.13
C TYR A 948 -12.30 4.32 13.14
N ALA A 949 -12.64 5.55 13.52
CA ALA A 949 -13.25 6.55 12.64
C ALA A 949 -12.59 7.91 12.87
N GLY A 950 -12.32 8.65 11.79
CA GLY A 950 -11.69 9.98 11.88
C GLY A 950 -12.10 10.93 10.75
N LEU A 951 -12.23 12.21 11.11
CA LEU A 951 -12.41 13.34 10.20
C LEU A 951 -11.02 13.80 9.76
N THR A 952 -10.74 13.71 8.46
CA THR A 952 -9.48 14.18 7.88
C THR A 952 -9.42 15.72 7.87
N ALA A 953 -8.21 16.26 7.70
CA ALA A 953 -7.98 17.70 7.61
C ALA A 953 -8.73 18.38 6.45
N ASP A 954 -9.08 17.64 5.40
CA ASP A 954 -9.87 18.08 4.24
C ASP A 954 -11.37 17.75 4.33
N GLY A 955 -11.87 17.36 5.51
CA GLY A 955 -13.30 17.23 5.81
C GLY A 955 -13.95 15.89 5.43
N ARG A 956 -13.20 14.94 4.89
CA ARG A 956 -13.69 13.56 4.62
C ARG A 956 -13.77 12.76 5.91
N ILE A 957 -14.72 11.84 6.03
CA ILE A 957 -14.77 10.89 7.16
C ILE A 957 -14.30 9.52 6.69
N ILE A 958 -13.20 9.06 7.28
CA ILE A 958 -12.63 7.73 7.08
C ILE A 958 -13.09 6.85 8.23
N VAL A 959 -13.65 5.68 7.91
CA VAL A 959 -14.01 4.64 8.88
C VAL A 959 -13.34 3.32 8.49
N LYS A 960 -12.79 2.60 9.47
CA LYS A 960 -12.20 1.26 9.35
C LYS A 960 -12.82 0.34 10.40
N GLY A 961 -13.12 -0.91 10.04
CA GLY A 961 -13.50 -2.00 10.97
C GLY A 961 -14.82 -1.88 11.74
N LEU A 962 -15.48 -0.73 11.76
CA LEU A 962 -16.77 -0.51 12.44
C LEU A 962 -17.97 -1.07 11.66
N GLU A 963 -19.05 -1.34 12.39
CA GLU A 963 -20.28 -2.00 11.95
C GLU A 963 -20.98 -1.28 10.78
N VAL A 964 -20.83 0.04 10.65
CA VAL A 964 -21.28 0.82 9.48
C VAL A 964 -20.77 0.24 8.15
N ARG A 965 -19.57 -0.35 8.10
CA ARG A 965 -19.01 -1.04 6.91
C ARG A 965 -19.31 -2.54 6.86
N ARG A 966 -19.78 -3.16 7.94
CA ARG A 966 -20.02 -4.62 7.99
C ARG A 966 -21.29 -5.02 7.23
N GLY A 967 -21.40 -6.29 6.87
CA GLY A 967 -22.60 -6.84 6.23
C GLY A 967 -23.74 -7.09 7.22
N ASP A 968 -23.40 -7.54 8.43
CA ASP A 968 -24.24 -8.31 9.35
C ASP A 968 -25.01 -7.50 10.40
N TRP A 969 -25.27 -6.23 10.12
CA TRP A 969 -26.09 -5.31 10.93
C TRP A 969 -27.14 -4.64 10.05
N CYS A 970 -28.29 -4.28 10.65
CA CYS A 970 -29.36 -3.58 9.96
C CYS A 970 -28.99 -2.13 9.59
N GLU A 971 -29.63 -1.56 8.58
CA GLU A 971 -29.29 -0.20 8.12
C GLU A 971 -29.65 0.89 9.15
N LEU A 972 -30.63 0.65 10.05
CA LEU A 972 -30.88 1.50 11.21
C LEU A 972 -29.64 1.63 12.08
N ALA A 973 -29.07 0.51 12.51
CA ALA A 973 -27.87 0.49 13.35
C ALA A 973 -26.70 1.17 12.63
N LYS A 974 -26.59 1.01 11.31
CA LYS A 974 -25.51 1.60 10.50
C LYS A 974 -25.69 3.09 10.26
N ARG A 975 -26.91 3.57 10.01
CA ARG A 975 -27.24 5.00 9.93
C ARG A 975 -27.05 5.66 11.29
N VAL A 976 -27.51 5.04 12.37
CA VAL A 976 -27.28 5.55 13.73
C VAL A 976 -25.78 5.58 14.05
N GLN A 977 -25.03 4.51 13.79
CA GLN A 977 -23.58 4.50 14.02
C GLN A 977 -22.88 5.55 13.14
N ARG A 978 -23.26 5.72 11.86
CA ARG A 978 -22.75 6.79 10.99
C ARG A 978 -23.04 8.18 11.57
N ASN A 979 -24.27 8.45 11.98
CA ASN A 979 -24.66 9.75 12.50
C ASN A 979 -24.02 10.03 13.88
N VAL A 980 -23.85 9.02 14.73
CA VAL A 980 -23.07 9.11 15.99
C VAL A 980 -21.59 9.36 15.70
N ILE A 981 -21.00 8.67 14.73
CA ILE A 981 -19.64 8.94 14.21
C ILE A 981 -19.56 10.41 13.75
N GLU A 982 -20.52 10.90 12.96
CA GLU A 982 -20.51 12.27 12.44
C GLU A 982 -20.68 13.33 13.53
N ILE A 983 -21.59 13.14 14.50
CA ILE A 983 -21.78 14.09 15.61
C ILE A 983 -20.51 14.16 16.48
N ILE A 984 -19.86 13.03 16.77
CA ILE A 984 -18.60 13.01 17.54
C ILE A 984 -17.45 13.64 16.72
N LEU A 985 -17.33 13.30 15.43
CA LEU A 985 -16.25 13.74 14.56
C LEU A 985 -16.42 15.13 13.94
N LYS A 986 -17.61 15.74 13.97
CA LYS A 986 -17.87 17.12 13.54
C LYS A 986 -18.17 18.03 14.73
N ASP A 987 -19.17 17.68 15.54
CA ASP A 987 -19.72 18.56 16.59
C ASP A 987 -18.99 18.46 17.94
N ARG A 988 -18.05 17.52 18.09
CA ARG A 988 -17.29 17.23 19.33
C ARG A 988 -18.16 16.88 20.55
N ASN A 989 -19.42 16.51 20.33
CA ASN A 989 -20.41 16.43 21.40
C ASN A 989 -21.01 15.01 21.52
N PRO A 990 -20.38 14.11 22.31
CA PRO A 990 -20.95 12.80 22.65
C PRO A 990 -22.34 12.87 23.28
N GLU A 991 -22.68 13.92 24.05
CA GLU A 991 -24.02 14.07 24.64
C GLU A 991 -25.07 14.36 23.57
N LYS A 992 -24.76 15.18 22.56
CA LYS A 992 -25.61 15.36 21.36
C LYS A 992 -25.80 14.04 20.62
N ALA A 993 -24.78 13.18 20.57
CA ALA A 993 -24.89 11.84 20.00
C ALA A 993 -25.79 10.93 20.87
N VAL A 994 -25.70 11.00 22.20
CA VAL A 994 -26.61 10.29 23.14
C VAL A 994 -28.06 10.78 22.98
N ASN A 995 -28.29 12.09 22.87
CA ASN A 995 -29.62 12.67 22.68
C ASN A 995 -30.19 12.35 21.28
N TYR A 996 -29.35 12.26 20.25
CA TYR A 996 -29.74 11.70 18.96
C TYR A 996 -30.16 10.21 19.07
N VAL A 997 -29.40 9.39 19.81
CA VAL A 997 -29.78 7.98 20.05
C VAL A 997 -31.08 7.87 20.85
N ARG A 998 -31.31 8.70 21.87
CA ARG A 998 -32.58 8.78 22.61
C ARG A 998 -33.75 9.09 21.67
N LYS A 999 -33.61 10.11 20.80
CA LYS A 999 -34.61 10.43 19.77
C LYS A 999 -34.88 9.25 18.82
N VAL A 1000 -33.85 8.51 18.40
CA VAL A 1000 -34.06 7.31 17.58
C VAL A 1000 -34.73 6.19 18.37
N ILE A 1001 -34.46 6.02 19.66
CA ILE A 1001 -35.19 5.07 20.53
C ILE A 1001 -36.66 5.46 20.66
N GLU A 1002 -36.99 6.75 20.71
CA GLU A 1002 -38.37 7.26 20.66
C GLU A 1002 -39.03 7.05 19.28
N GLU A 1003 -38.30 7.24 18.19
CA GLU A 1003 -38.75 6.94 16.82
C GLU A 1003 -39.02 5.44 16.61
N ILE A 1004 -38.17 4.56 17.15
CA ILE A 1004 -38.40 3.10 17.16
C ILE A 1004 -39.67 2.77 17.94
N LYS A 1005 -39.79 3.24 19.19
CA LYS A 1005 -40.96 3.00 20.04
C LYS A 1005 -42.24 3.49 19.36
N GLY A 1006 -42.25 4.73 18.89
CA GLY A 1006 -43.36 5.39 18.21
C GLY A 1006 -43.58 4.98 16.75
N GLY A 1007 -42.84 4.01 16.22
CA GLY A 1007 -43.07 3.42 14.89
C GLY A 1007 -42.76 4.33 13.70
N LYS A 1008 -41.83 5.29 13.85
CA LYS A 1008 -41.48 6.29 12.82
C LYS A 1008 -40.30 5.88 11.93
N VAL A 1009 -39.73 4.70 12.14
CA VAL A 1009 -38.62 4.13 11.36
C VAL A 1009 -39.21 3.13 10.35
N PRO A 1010 -38.88 3.20 9.06
CA PRO A 1010 -39.43 2.31 8.02
C PRO A 1010 -38.81 0.88 8.10
N ILE A 1011 -39.33 -0.07 7.33
CA ILE A 1011 -39.00 -1.49 7.51
C ILE A 1011 -37.60 -1.87 7.03
N GLU A 1012 -37.10 -1.23 5.97
CA GLU A 1012 -35.82 -1.51 5.31
C GLU A 1012 -34.64 -1.29 6.26
N ASP A 1013 -34.78 -0.28 7.11
CA ASP A 1013 -33.87 0.06 8.21
C ASP A 1013 -33.71 -1.09 9.22
N TYR A 1014 -34.75 -1.88 9.45
CA TYR A 1014 -34.72 -3.00 10.39
C TYR A 1014 -34.14 -4.29 9.80
N ILE A 1015 -33.95 -4.40 8.49
CA ILE A 1015 -33.50 -5.65 7.84
C ILE A 1015 -32.02 -5.95 8.14
N ILE A 1016 -31.77 -7.06 8.83
CA ILE A 1016 -30.43 -7.61 9.07
C ILE A 1016 -30.07 -8.55 7.91
N TYR A 1017 -28.90 -8.34 7.29
CA TYR A 1017 -28.45 -9.13 6.14
C TYR A 1017 -27.26 -10.03 6.50
N LYS A 1018 -27.39 -11.36 6.40
CA LYS A 1018 -26.28 -12.29 6.68
C LYS A 1018 -26.14 -13.40 5.64
N GLY A 1019 -24.91 -13.62 5.18
CA GLY A 1019 -24.58 -14.58 4.13
C GLY A 1019 -24.67 -16.03 4.60
N LEU A 1020 -25.28 -16.90 3.78
CA LEU A 1020 -25.18 -18.35 3.95
C LEU A 1020 -23.82 -18.87 3.44
N THR A 1021 -23.13 -19.67 4.24
CA THR A 1021 -21.84 -20.30 3.90
C THR A 1021 -21.96 -21.80 3.63
N ARG A 1022 -23.12 -22.39 3.95
CA ARG A 1022 -23.49 -23.79 3.72
C ARG A 1022 -24.99 -23.86 3.39
N LYS A 1023 -25.49 -25.01 2.92
CA LYS A 1023 -26.95 -25.23 2.86
C LYS A 1023 -27.53 -25.16 4.28
N PRO A 1024 -28.74 -24.61 4.51
CA PRO A 1024 -29.31 -24.48 5.86
C PRO A 1024 -29.31 -25.76 6.70
N SER A 1025 -29.54 -26.92 6.07
CA SER A 1025 -29.49 -28.25 6.71
C SER A 1025 -28.09 -28.77 7.07
N LYS A 1026 -27.01 -28.04 6.75
CA LYS A 1026 -25.60 -28.38 7.08
C LYS A 1026 -24.96 -27.39 8.06
N TYR A 1027 -25.78 -26.67 8.83
CA TYR A 1027 -25.33 -25.86 9.97
C TYR A 1027 -25.44 -26.65 11.27
N GLU A 1028 -24.31 -26.85 11.94
CA GLU A 1028 -24.25 -27.40 13.30
C GLU A 1028 -24.94 -26.50 14.34
N SER A 1029 -24.99 -25.18 14.09
CA SER A 1029 -25.68 -24.19 14.90
C SER A 1029 -26.65 -23.38 14.03
N VAL A 1030 -27.96 -23.56 14.24
CA VAL A 1030 -29.03 -22.98 13.41
C VAL A 1030 -29.33 -21.53 13.84
N GLN A 1031 -28.42 -20.63 13.45
CA GLN A 1031 -28.48 -19.19 13.76
C GLN A 1031 -29.66 -18.48 13.06
N ALA A 1032 -29.95 -17.22 13.44
CA ALA A 1032 -31.10 -16.44 12.97
C ALA A 1032 -31.30 -16.43 11.45
N HIS A 1033 -30.28 -16.07 10.66
CA HIS A 1033 -30.33 -16.12 9.20
C HIS A 1033 -30.64 -17.51 8.62
N VAL A 1034 -30.24 -18.59 9.30
CA VAL A 1034 -30.54 -19.97 8.89
C VAL A 1034 -31.99 -20.31 9.18
N LYS A 1035 -32.51 -19.96 10.36
CA LYS A 1035 -33.94 -20.15 10.68
C LYS A 1035 -34.86 -19.26 9.84
N ALA A 1036 -34.45 -18.02 9.53
CA ALA A 1036 -35.14 -17.16 8.58
C ALA A 1036 -35.19 -17.80 7.18
N ALA A 1037 -34.06 -18.27 6.65
CA ALA A 1037 -34.01 -19.02 5.39
C ALA A 1037 -34.88 -20.29 5.41
N MET A 1038 -34.95 -21.01 6.53
CA MET A 1038 -35.81 -22.19 6.68
C MET A 1038 -37.30 -21.85 6.78
N LYS A 1039 -37.67 -20.68 7.33
CA LYS A 1039 -39.06 -20.16 7.26
C LYS A 1039 -39.41 -19.74 5.85
N ALA A 1040 -38.52 -18.97 5.21
CA ALA A 1040 -38.69 -18.50 3.84
C ALA A 1040 -38.86 -19.68 2.87
N ALA A 1041 -38.06 -20.75 3.02
CA ALA A 1041 -38.18 -21.96 2.21
C ALA A 1041 -39.50 -22.74 2.41
N LYS A 1042 -40.19 -22.61 3.56
CA LYS A 1042 -41.57 -23.13 3.73
C LYS A 1042 -42.61 -22.35 2.93
N LYS A 1043 -42.26 -21.13 2.51
CA LYS A 1043 -43.00 -20.24 1.61
C LYS A 1043 -42.24 -20.06 0.28
N GLY A 1044 -41.53 -21.10 -0.18
CA GLY A 1044 -40.84 -21.14 -1.47
C GLY A 1044 -39.50 -20.38 -1.57
N ILE A 1045 -39.15 -19.49 -0.65
CA ILE A 1045 -37.91 -18.69 -0.77
C ILE A 1045 -36.66 -19.47 -0.31
N VAL A 1046 -35.95 -20.06 -1.28
CA VAL A 1046 -34.73 -20.86 -1.06
C VAL A 1046 -33.47 -20.07 -1.40
N TYR A 1047 -32.88 -19.41 -0.40
CA TYR A 1047 -31.56 -18.78 -0.54
C TYR A 1047 -30.44 -19.80 -0.80
N THR A 1048 -29.51 -19.47 -1.70
CA THR A 1048 -28.37 -20.33 -2.07
C THR A 1048 -27.14 -20.08 -1.18
N ILE A 1049 -26.04 -20.81 -1.41
CA ILE A 1049 -24.78 -20.56 -0.72
C ILE A 1049 -24.15 -19.29 -1.33
N GLY A 1050 -23.76 -18.33 -0.49
CA GLY A 1050 -23.32 -17.00 -0.88
C GLY A 1050 -24.41 -15.92 -0.68
N SER A 1051 -25.69 -16.27 -0.89
CA SER A 1051 -26.82 -15.35 -0.72
C SER A 1051 -26.84 -14.71 0.67
N LYS A 1052 -27.14 -13.40 0.72
CA LYS A 1052 -27.38 -12.67 1.98
C LYS A 1052 -28.87 -12.71 2.31
N VAL A 1053 -29.23 -13.53 3.29
CA VAL A 1053 -30.59 -13.59 3.84
C VAL A 1053 -30.88 -12.28 4.54
N GLY A 1054 -31.90 -11.54 4.08
CA GLY A 1054 -32.50 -10.43 4.80
C GLY A 1054 -33.53 -10.96 5.81
N PHE A 1055 -33.51 -10.47 7.04
CA PHE A 1055 -34.48 -10.84 8.06
C PHE A 1055 -34.69 -9.75 9.12
N VAL A 1056 -35.89 -9.74 9.71
CA VAL A 1056 -36.24 -8.95 10.88
C VAL A 1056 -36.47 -9.85 12.11
N ILE A 1057 -36.51 -9.28 13.32
CA ILE A 1057 -36.82 -10.01 14.57
C ILE A 1057 -38.20 -9.61 15.10
N LEU A 1058 -39.05 -10.61 15.38
CA LEU A 1058 -40.42 -10.46 15.86
C LEU A 1058 -40.56 -10.73 17.36
N LYS A 1059 -41.57 -10.13 18.00
CA LYS A 1059 -41.81 -10.27 19.43
C LYS A 1059 -42.49 -11.62 19.73
N GLY A 1060 -41.96 -12.38 20.69
CA GLY A 1060 -42.46 -13.72 21.03
C GLY A 1060 -41.49 -14.50 21.94
N ALA A 1061 -41.78 -15.79 22.15
CA ALA A 1061 -40.92 -16.71 22.90
C ALA A 1061 -39.88 -17.41 22.00
N GLY A 1062 -38.92 -18.11 22.62
CA GLY A 1062 -37.89 -18.88 21.93
C GLY A 1062 -36.61 -18.09 21.60
N SER A 1063 -35.68 -18.73 20.89
CA SER A 1063 -34.38 -18.11 20.56
C SER A 1063 -34.53 -16.97 19.54
N ILE A 1064 -33.53 -16.08 19.45
CA ILE A 1064 -33.49 -15.00 18.44
C ILE A 1064 -33.77 -15.55 17.02
N GLY A 1065 -33.33 -16.77 16.70
CA GLY A 1065 -33.61 -17.38 15.40
C GLY A 1065 -35.02 -17.95 15.23
N ASP A 1066 -35.69 -18.41 16.30
CA ASP A 1066 -37.11 -18.78 16.23
C ASP A 1066 -37.97 -17.55 15.97
N ARG A 1067 -37.49 -16.39 16.44
CA ARG A 1067 -38.11 -15.07 16.31
C ARG A 1067 -37.68 -14.31 15.06
N ALA A 1068 -36.70 -14.80 14.32
CA ALA A 1068 -36.29 -14.23 13.03
C ALA A 1068 -37.33 -14.52 11.94
N PHE A 1069 -37.62 -13.54 11.11
CA PHE A 1069 -38.59 -13.61 10.00
C PHE A 1069 -37.94 -13.02 8.74
N PRO A 1070 -37.96 -13.71 7.58
CA PRO A 1070 -37.29 -13.21 6.38
C PRO A 1070 -37.93 -11.91 5.89
N SER A 1071 -37.13 -10.97 5.38
CA SER A 1071 -37.64 -9.70 4.83
C SER A 1071 -38.55 -9.92 3.63
N ASP A 1072 -38.24 -10.94 2.84
CA ASP A 1072 -38.83 -11.16 1.53
C ASP A 1072 -40.23 -11.82 1.61
N LEU A 1073 -40.78 -11.96 2.83
CA LEU A 1073 -42.17 -12.34 3.12
C LEU A 1073 -42.99 -11.19 3.74
N ILE A 1074 -42.45 -9.96 3.82
CA ILE A 1074 -43.16 -8.80 4.37
C ILE A 1074 -43.83 -8.04 3.20
N GLU A 1075 -45.15 -7.85 3.28
CA GLU A 1075 -45.89 -7.02 2.32
C GLU A 1075 -46.08 -5.58 2.80
N ASP A 1076 -46.39 -5.39 4.09
CA ASP A 1076 -46.70 -4.10 4.70
C ASP A 1076 -46.12 -3.98 6.13
N PHE A 1077 -45.92 -2.75 6.59
CA PHE A 1077 -45.40 -2.44 7.93
C PHE A 1077 -45.94 -1.11 8.48
N ASP A 1078 -46.77 -1.19 9.53
CA ASP A 1078 -47.46 -0.05 10.14
C ASP A 1078 -46.62 0.76 11.15
N GLY A 1079 -45.33 0.43 11.30
CA GLY A 1079 -44.45 1.01 12.32
C GLY A 1079 -44.39 0.21 13.64
N ASP A 1080 -45.29 -0.74 13.88
CA ASP A 1080 -45.30 -1.63 15.05
C ASP A 1080 -45.40 -3.12 14.68
N SER A 1081 -46.15 -3.43 13.63
CA SER A 1081 -46.39 -4.78 13.13
C SER A 1081 -46.11 -4.89 11.64
N ILE A 1082 -45.49 -5.99 11.23
CA ILE A 1082 -45.44 -6.41 9.83
C ILE A 1082 -46.71 -7.18 9.48
N VAL A 1083 -47.07 -7.19 8.19
CA VAL A 1083 -48.03 -8.12 7.59
C VAL A 1083 -47.27 -9.03 6.63
N ASP A 1084 -47.51 -10.35 6.69
CA ASP A 1084 -46.93 -11.31 5.75
C ASP A 1084 -47.77 -11.56 4.50
N VAL A 1085 -47.20 -12.25 3.52
CA VAL A 1085 -47.83 -12.65 2.24
C VAL A 1085 -49.09 -13.53 2.37
N ASP A 1086 -49.46 -13.94 3.57
CA ASP A 1086 -50.70 -14.66 3.88
C ASP A 1086 -51.70 -13.80 4.68
N GLY A 1087 -51.38 -12.52 4.92
CA GLY A 1087 -52.17 -11.57 5.70
C GLY A 1087 -51.97 -11.68 7.23
N ASN A 1088 -51.02 -12.48 7.73
CA ASN A 1088 -50.77 -12.59 9.16
C ASN A 1088 -50.01 -11.38 9.69
N ARG A 1089 -50.50 -10.80 10.78
CA ARG A 1089 -49.89 -9.61 11.41
C ARG A 1089 -49.02 -9.99 12.61
N TYR A 1090 -47.75 -9.61 12.60
CA TYR A 1090 -46.78 -9.90 13.66
C TYR A 1090 -46.13 -8.63 14.19
N LYS A 1091 -46.07 -8.47 15.52
CA LYS A 1091 -45.37 -7.34 16.16
C LYS A 1091 -43.85 -7.47 16.02
N LEU A 1092 -43.19 -6.39 15.60
CA LEU A 1092 -41.74 -6.27 15.56
C LEU A 1092 -41.17 -6.28 16.99
N ASP A 1093 -40.03 -6.92 17.22
CA ASP A 1093 -39.34 -6.82 18.51
C ASP A 1093 -38.51 -5.54 18.59
N LYS A 1094 -39.20 -4.41 18.80
CA LYS A 1094 -38.60 -3.09 19.02
C LYS A 1094 -37.56 -3.12 20.15
N ASP A 1095 -37.78 -3.93 21.18
CA ASP A 1095 -36.84 -4.08 22.31
C ASP A 1095 -35.55 -4.78 21.87
N TYR A 1096 -35.64 -5.84 21.03
CA TYR A 1096 -34.46 -6.40 20.38
C TYR A 1096 -33.71 -5.38 19.52
N TYR A 1097 -34.40 -4.56 18.73
CA TYR A 1097 -33.71 -3.57 17.89
C TYR A 1097 -33.01 -2.47 18.67
N ILE A 1098 -33.59 -2.04 19.79
CA ILE A 1098 -32.91 -1.15 20.73
C ILE A 1098 -31.71 -1.91 21.32
N ASP A 1099 -31.92 -3.05 21.96
CA ASP A 1099 -30.93 -3.66 22.87
C ASP A 1099 -29.84 -4.49 22.15
N ASN A 1100 -30.12 -5.01 20.96
CA ASN A 1100 -29.26 -5.95 20.23
C ASN A 1100 -28.79 -5.42 18.86
N GLN A 1101 -29.33 -4.29 18.38
CA GLN A 1101 -28.87 -3.63 17.15
C GLN A 1101 -28.36 -2.20 17.39
N VAL A 1102 -29.19 -1.30 17.91
CA VAL A 1102 -28.82 0.12 18.09
C VAL A 1102 -27.86 0.32 19.27
N ILE A 1103 -28.22 -0.14 20.47
CA ILE A 1103 -27.41 0.00 21.68
C ILE A 1103 -26.00 -0.58 21.48
N PRO A 1104 -25.79 -1.80 20.94
CA PRO A 1104 -24.43 -2.35 20.80
C PRO A 1104 -23.52 -1.57 19.84
N VAL A 1105 -24.03 -1.06 18.71
CA VAL A 1105 -23.18 -0.32 17.75
C VAL A 1105 -22.80 1.07 18.26
N VAL A 1106 -23.66 1.69 19.08
CA VAL A 1106 -23.35 3.00 19.69
C VAL A 1106 -22.57 2.84 20.99
N MET A 1107 -22.83 1.82 21.82
CA MET A 1107 -22.07 1.54 23.04
C MET A 1107 -20.60 1.24 22.73
N ARG A 1108 -20.30 0.51 21.64
CA ARG A 1108 -18.92 0.33 21.13
C ARG A 1108 -18.14 1.65 20.97
N ILE A 1109 -18.86 2.75 20.74
CA ILE A 1109 -18.30 4.10 20.62
C ILE A 1109 -18.44 4.85 21.95
N LEU A 1110 -19.66 5.01 22.46
CA LEU A 1110 -20.04 5.86 23.59
C LEU A 1110 -19.53 5.35 24.95
N GLU A 1111 -19.24 4.06 25.11
CA GLU A 1111 -18.52 3.52 26.28
C GLU A 1111 -17.07 4.06 26.32
N ARG A 1112 -16.43 4.28 25.16
CA ARG A 1112 -15.12 4.97 25.07
C ARG A 1112 -15.21 6.46 25.43
N PHE A 1113 -16.42 6.98 25.61
CA PHE A 1113 -16.73 8.33 26.10
C PHE A 1113 -17.32 8.35 27.52
N GLY A 1114 -17.32 7.21 28.23
CA GLY A 1114 -17.78 7.10 29.61
C GLY A 1114 -19.30 6.95 29.79
N TYR A 1115 -20.07 6.85 28.70
CA TYR A 1115 -21.52 6.63 28.80
C TYR A 1115 -21.84 5.15 28.98
N ASN A 1116 -22.70 4.86 29.95
CA ASN A 1116 -23.28 3.54 30.15
C ASN A 1116 -24.67 3.41 29.51
N GLU A 1117 -25.12 2.17 29.38
CA GLU A 1117 -26.38 1.82 28.71
C GLU A 1117 -27.61 2.47 29.38
N SER A 1118 -27.64 2.56 30.71
CA SER A 1118 -28.71 3.23 31.47
C SER A 1118 -28.85 4.72 31.14
N GLN A 1119 -27.73 5.44 30.99
CA GLN A 1119 -27.72 6.85 30.59
C GLN A 1119 -28.26 7.02 29.17
N ILE A 1120 -27.88 6.15 28.22
CA ILE A 1120 -28.38 6.19 26.84
C ILE A 1120 -29.88 5.86 26.80
N LYS A 1121 -30.33 4.85 27.54
CA LYS A 1121 -31.74 4.45 27.64
C LYS A 1121 -32.62 5.42 28.47
N GLY A 1122 -32.04 6.45 29.09
CA GLY A 1122 -32.79 7.47 29.84
C GLY A 1122 -33.34 6.99 31.18
N ARG A 1123 -32.64 6.09 31.88
CA ARG A 1123 -32.98 5.69 33.26
C ARG A 1123 -32.16 6.53 34.25
N GLU A 1124 -32.83 7.15 35.22
CA GLU A 1124 -32.16 7.91 36.28
C GLU A 1124 -31.25 7.03 37.15
N GLN A 1125 -30.17 7.64 37.64
CA GLN A 1125 -29.23 7.00 38.54
C GLN A 1125 -29.78 7.10 39.97
N LYS A 1126 -30.35 6.00 40.48
CA LYS A 1126 -30.56 5.86 41.94
C LYS A 1126 -29.19 5.96 42.64
N THR A 1127 -29.08 6.83 43.64
CA THR A 1127 -27.89 6.92 44.50
C THR A 1127 -27.77 5.70 45.40
N LEU A 1128 -26.60 5.51 46.03
CA LEU A 1128 -26.36 4.36 46.93
C LEU A 1128 -27.29 4.34 48.16
N ASP A 1129 -27.92 5.47 48.49
CA ASP A 1129 -28.90 5.59 49.57
C ASP A 1129 -30.19 4.77 49.31
N ALA A 1130 -30.40 4.31 48.06
CA ALA A 1130 -31.49 3.40 47.72
C ALA A 1130 -31.17 1.91 47.97
N PHE A 1131 -30.12 1.62 48.76
CA PHE A 1131 -29.63 0.28 49.08
C PHE A 1131 -29.42 0.04 50.60
N TRP A 1132 -29.84 0.99 51.44
CA TRP A 1132 -29.85 0.91 52.92
C TRP A 1132 -31.27 1.02 53.45
#